data_AF-A0A1X7U4M7-F1
#
_entry.id   AF-A0A1X7U4M7-F1
#
_cell.length_a   1.000
_cell.length_b   1.000
_cell.length_c   1.000
_cell.angle_alpha   90.00
_cell.angle_beta   90.00
_cell.angle_gamma   90.00
#
_symmetry.space_group_name_H-M   'P 1'
#
loop_
_entity.id
_entity.type
_entity.pdbx_description
1 polymer ?
#
loop_
_entity_poly.entity_id
_entity_poly.type
_entity_poly.pdbx_seq_one_letter_code
_entity_poly.pdbx_strand_id
1 'polypeptide(L)'
;MGNKQTSESDHDTTRRHTTNAYKKALAEGAMDVAYSRVLFLGTAGVGKTSFKRSLMKLPWKPNTTSTVVSDISQVRPFTHEWHTLKEDKWRAVLYEDEIEELAGLILAVYKKELEGSDATAYAHDESSQSVPETHSNIILEVEKIISDALSYINENPTLPLKPQPFLNFWDCGGQPPFLEILPVFLTSRTLFFLIFDAEKDLKLNWKSVINIEGESFDQEEVQMTTLDYMLNWMANIHGHLMSYEEEGGFCEFPRMYCIGTHGDRVKDRKSEIKKELEQHYQGKDYRALIEDTVIVDNTTSGQSEAEDPTLQALRDAVISFTEKILILKTPLSWILFRKVIQVLSKKYNVISLENACIIGAASNIPPQDVPDVLMFYHELGVLLFYPQIDGMKDMIIINPSYIVDALGKIFPLNVNPDRGRHCKEWKLFHECGILVQPLYVELWKEYKDASSEIFLKVLVHFRIAVEVETDKYPPPSKQYFMPLVLKSTKVNSSSMTLPSDSIQAAPLHITFNSGYIPPGFFTRFVVVLTNKMELCFEKDIGIYRNRVTFRYQDPDSTTIEHVIVTDCTDVIQIDVQHHHLDQELCPENSEEFVDYLISIDRLDEAAIKLAEIVNKESFFSKEGKSKFQLWYELCELIAKNPDKVTSLNVEAIIRGGIKRFTDMVGQL
;
A
#
# COMPACT_ATOMS: atom_id res chain seq x y z
N MET A 1 -22.74 -40.79 7.20
CA MET A 1 -22.60 -40.10 5.90
C MET A 1 -22.97 -38.65 6.12
N GLY A 2 -21.99 -37.76 6.00
CA GLY A 2 -22.13 -36.32 6.29
C GLY A 2 -20.75 -35.68 6.20
N ASN A 3 -20.54 -34.93 5.12
CA ASN A 3 -19.26 -34.35 4.70
C ASN A 3 -18.65 -33.43 5.75
N LYS A 4 -17.43 -33.74 6.19
CA LYS A 4 -16.49 -32.76 6.76
C LYS A 4 -15.69 -32.18 5.59
N GLN A 5 -16.01 -30.96 5.19
CA GLN A 5 -15.06 -30.10 4.49
C GLN A 5 -13.99 -29.69 5.50
N THR A 6 -12.86 -30.37 5.46
CA THR A 6 -11.62 -29.90 6.10
C THR A 6 -11.00 -28.85 5.19
N SER A 7 -10.95 -27.63 5.69
CA SER A 7 -10.14 -26.53 5.17
C SER A 7 -8.67 -26.92 5.24
N GLU A 8 -8.07 -27.25 4.11
CA GLU A 8 -6.62 -27.43 3.97
C GLU A 8 -5.94 -26.05 4.03
N SER A 9 -4.95 -25.96 4.91
CA SER A 9 -4.13 -24.80 5.20
C SER A 9 -3.08 -24.56 4.11
N ASP A 10 -3.10 -23.34 3.58
CA ASP A 10 -2.22 -22.78 2.56
C ASP A 10 -0.75 -22.66 3.01
N HIS A 11 0.12 -23.54 2.51
CA HIS A 11 1.57 -23.38 2.64
C HIS A 11 2.27 -23.69 1.30
N ASP A 12 3.18 -22.77 0.92
CA ASP A 12 4.09 -22.78 -0.23
C ASP A 12 3.58 -22.12 -1.54
N THR A 13 3.90 -20.83 -1.73
CA THR A 13 3.60 -20.04 -2.93
C THR A 13 4.46 -20.38 -4.14
N THR A 14 5.61 -21.04 -4.00
CA THR A 14 6.43 -21.43 -5.17
C THR A 14 5.95 -22.77 -5.76
N ARG A 15 5.28 -23.62 -4.96
CA ARG A 15 4.63 -24.83 -5.45
C ARG A 15 3.30 -24.59 -6.17
N ARG A 16 2.71 -23.39 -6.04
CA ARG A 16 1.38 -23.11 -6.61
C ARG A 16 1.31 -23.17 -8.14
N HIS A 17 2.41 -22.97 -8.87
CA HIS A 17 2.35 -22.94 -10.35
C HIS A 17 3.56 -23.60 -11.03
N THR A 18 3.81 -24.88 -10.75
CA THR A 18 4.47 -25.73 -11.77
C THR A 18 3.42 -26.12 -12.81
N THR A 19 2.94 -25.13 -13.58
CA THR A 19 1.96 -25.35 -14.63
C THR A 19 2.48 -26.39 -15.62
N ASN A 20 1.58 -27.09 -16.30
CA ASN A 20 1.99 -28.02 -17.35
C ASN A 20 2.83 -27.31 -18.42
N ALA A 21 2.54 -26.03 -18.70
CA ALA A 21 3.33 -25.18 -19.59
C ALA A 21 4.79 -25.03 -19.13
N TYR A 22 5.02 -24.70 -17.85
CA TYR A 22 6.35 -24.55 -17.30
C TYR A 22 7.15 -25.86 -17.34
N LYS A 23 6.55 -26.99 -16.94
CA LYS A 23 7.20 -28.31 -16.99
C LYS A 23 7.57 -28.74 -18.42
N LYS A 24 6.66 -28.48 -19.37
CA LYS A 24 6.88 -28.77 -20.79
C LYS A 24 8.03 -27.93 -21.34
N ALA A 25 8.01 -26.61 -21.11
CA ALA A 25 9.04 -25.71 -21.59
C ALA A 25 10.43 -26.03 -20.98
N LEU A 26 10.49 -26.45 -19.71
CA LEU A 26 11.73 -26.91 -19.09
C LEU A 26 12.34 -28.14 -19.78
N ALA A 27 11.51 -29.02 -20.34
CA ALA A 27 11.98 -30.21 -21.06
C ALA A 27 12.59 -29.89 -22.43
N GLU A 28 12.20 -28.77 -23.04
CA GLU A 28 12.70 -28.28 -24.32
C GLU A 28 14.05 -27.57 -24.17
N GLY A 29 14.34 -27.05 -22.98
CA GLY A 29 15.65 -26.51 -22.61
C GLY A 29 15.55 -25.51 -21.46
N ALA A 30 16.53 -25.51 -20.56
CA ALA A 30 16.50 -24.67 -19.37
C ALA A 30 17.89 -24.21 -18.95
N MET A 31 17.93 -23.09 -18.22
CA MET A 31 19.13 -22.58 -17.57
C MET A 31 18.83 -22.16 -16.15
N ASP A 32 19.85 -22.19 -15.29
CA ASP A 32 19.77 -21.65 -13.96
C ASP A 32 19.95 -20.13 -14.02
N VAL A 33 18.93 -19.39 -13.58
CA VAL A 33 18.91 -17.92 -13.59
C VAL A 33 18.61 -17.43 -12.18
N ALA A 34 19.43 -16.52 -11.67
CA ALA A 34 19.16 -15.86 -10.41
C ALA A 34 18.15 -14.72 -10.61
N TYR A 35 17.10 -14.69 -9.79
CA TYR A 35 16.12 -13.60 -9.76
C TYR A 35 16.13 -12.98 -8.37
N SER A 36 16.72 -11.80 -8.26
CA SER A 36 16.94 -11.11 -7.01
C SER A 36 16.28 -9.75 -6.99
N ARG A 37 15.60 -9.48 -5.88
CA ARG A 37 15.06 -8.17 -5.56
C ARG A 37 15.66 -7.72 -4.24
N VAL A 38 16.21 -6.52 -4.24
CA VAL A 38 16.75 -5.87 -3.05
C VAL A 38 15.89 -4.66 -2.75
N LEU A 39 15.26 -4.66 -1.58
CA LEU A 39 14.28 -3.65 -1.21
C LEU A 39 14.76 -2.86 0.01
N PHE A 40 14.87 -1.53 -0.16
CA PHE A 40 15.33 -0.61 0.86
C PHE A 40 14.13 -0.03 1.63
N LEU A 41 13.98 -0.43 2.88
CA LEU A 41 12.93 0.00 3.80
C LEU A 41 13.48 0.99 4.81
N GLY A 42 12.65 1.93 5.25
CA GLY A 42 13.04 2.91 6.26
C GLY A 42 12.29 4.21 6.09
N THR A 43 12.24 4.99 7.16
CA THR A 43 11.53 6.27 7.19
C THR A 43 12.20 7.32 6.31
N ALA A 44 11.51 8.43 6.02
CA ALA A 44 12.08 9.50 5.18
C ALA A 44 13.31 10.11 5.85
N GLY A 45 14.36 10.39 5.06
CA GLY A 45 15.58 11.05 5.56
C GLY A 45 16.63 10.17 6.23
N VAL A 46 16.39 8.86 6.46
CA VAL A 46 17.37 7.96 7.12
C VAL A 46 18.57 7.56 6.26
N GLY A 47 18.69 8.08 5.04
CA GLY A 47 19.84 7.80 4.17
C GLY A 47 19.70 6.58 3.26
N LYS A 48 18.48 6.10 2.96
CA LYS A 48 18.24 4.97 2.04
C LYS A 48 18.90 5.13 0.68
N THR A 49 18.63 6.26 0.01
CA THR A 49 19.22 6.59 -1.29
C THR A 49 20.74 6.73 -1.22
N SER A 50 21.27 7.29 -0.12
CA SER A 50 22.71 7.38 0.13
C SER A 50 23.34 5.99 0.26
N PHE A 51 22.71 5.10 1.02
CA PHE A 51 23.16 3.72 1.19
C PHE A 51 23.06 2.90 -0.11
N LYS A 52 21.98 3.04 -0.89
CA LYS A 52 21.88 2.44 -2.25
C LYS A 52 23.08 2.86 -3.12
N ARG A 53 23.40 4.16 -3.12
CA ARG A 53 24.57 4.68 -3.84
C ARG A 53 25.88 4.10 -3.31
N SER A 54 25.98 3.91 -1.99
CA SER A 54 27.13 3.26 -1.37
C SER A 54 27.29 1.81 -1.80
N LEU A 55 26.22 1.01 -1.82
CA LEU A 55 26.27 -0.35 -2.36
C LEU A 55 26.76 -0.37 -3.82
N MET A 56 26.40 0.64 -4.62
CA MET A 56 26.86 0.79 -6.01
C MET A 56 28.29 1.36 -6.16
N LYS A 57 29.05 1.55 -5.07
CA LYS A 57 30.39 2.20 -5.06
C LYS A 57 30.40 3.60 -5.71
N LEU A 58 29.29 4.32 -5.60
CA LEU A 58 29.21 5.70 -6.06
C LEU A 58 29.74 6.64 -4.98
N PRO A 59 30.45 7.73 -5.36
CA PRO A 59 30.90 8.72 -4.38
C PRO A 59 29.75 9.30 -3.56
N TRP A 60 30.04 9.55 -2.29
CA TRP A 60 29.10 10.20 -1.37
C TRP A 60 28.66 11.56 -1.91
N LYS A 61 27.35 11.85 -1.77
CA LYS A 61 26.75 13.14 -2.16
C LYS A 61 25.93 13.69 -0.98
N PRO A 62 26.31 14.83 -0.39
CA PRO A 62 25.62 15.40 0.78
C PRO A 62 24.17 15.81 0.47
N ASN A 63 23.91 16.37 -0.72
CA ASN A 63 22.60 16.93 -1.08
C ASN A 63 21.76 15.94 -1.91
N THR A 64 21.71 14.68 -1.50
CA THR A 64 20.92 13.69 -2.22
C THR A 64 19.42 13.95 -1.98
N THR A 65 18.68 14.22 -3.06
CA THR A 65 17.23 14.38 -3.02
C THR A 65 16.58 13.11 -2.47
N SER A 66 15.67 13.27 -1.52
CA SER A 66 14.92 12.17 -0.92
C SER A 66 13.98 11.54 -1.93
N THR A 67 13.93 10.22 -1.94
CA THR A 67 12.98 9.45 -2.75
C THR A 67 11.56 9.73 -2.26
N VAL A 68 10.78 10.43 -3.08
CA VAL A 68 9.40 10.84 -2.75
C VAL A 68 8.47 9.62 -2.78
N VAL A 69 8.64 8.73 -3.76
CA VAL A 69 7.72 7.62 -4.03
C VAL A 69 8.47 6.30 -4.14
N SER A 70 9.22 6.08 -5.21
CA SER A 70 10.18 4.98 -5.30
C SER A 70 11.17 5.25 -6.44
N ASP A 71 12.40 4.77 -6.32
CA ASP A 71 13.35 4.67 -7.43
C ASP A 71 13.69 3.18 -7.64
N ILE A 72 13.02 2.60 -8.65
CA ILE A 72 13.24 1.21 -9.08
C ILE A 72 14.29 1.22 -10.17
N SER A 73 15.45 0.61 -9.89
CA SER A 73 16.54 0.47 -10.84
C SER A 73 16.87 -0.99 -11.06
N GLN A 74 16.91 -1.44 -12.32
CA GLN A 74 17.56 -2.71 -12.67
C GLN A 74 19.07 -2.50 -12.58
N VAL A 75 19.75 -3.30 -11.77
CA VAL A 75 21.17 -3.18 -11.48
C VAL A 75 21.85 -4.47 -11.89
N ARG A 76 22.98 -4.37 -12.60
CA ARG A 76 23.86 -5.53 -12.82
C ARG A 76 25.07 -5.42 -11.90
N PRO A 77 25.43 -6.51 -11.18
CA PRO A 77 26.76 -6.59 -10.59
C PRO A 77 27.76 -6.74 -11.74
N PHE A 78 28.68 -5.80 -11.88
CA PHE A 78 29.92 -6.14 -12.58
C PHE A 78 30.71 -7.05 -11.67
N THR A 79 31.09 -8.22 -12.16
CA THR A 79 32.19 -8.98 -11.55
C THR A 79 33.33 -9.15 -12.53
N HIS A 80 34.49 -9.26 -11.91
CA HIS A 80 35.82 -9.05 -12.44
C HIS A 80 36.32 -10.16 -13.39
N GLU A 81 35.46 -11.04 -13.92
CA GLU A 81 35.80 -12.10 -14.88
C GLU A 81 34.70 -12.33 -15.95
N TRP A 82 33.99 -11.29 -16.35
CA TRP A 82 33.10 -11.31 -17.51
C TRP A 82 33.59 -10.23 -18.49
N HIS A 83 34.27 -10.67 -19.53
CA HIS A 83 35.21 -9.85 -20.31
C HIS A 83 34.56 -8.66 -21.02
N THR A 84 34.69 -7.45 -20.44
CA THR A 84 35.35 -6.26 -21.02
C THR A 84 34.89 -4.97 -20.30
N LEU A 85 35.32 -4.76 -19.05
CA LEU A 85 35.68 -3.45 -18.47
C LEU A 85 36.05 -3.64 -16.99
N LYS A 86 37.18 -3.06 -16.59
CA LYS A 86 37.77 -3.10 -15.24
C LYS A 86 37.05 -2.16 -14.27
N GLU A 87 35.75 -2.33 -14.06
CA GLU A 87 35.02 -1.49 -13.10
C GLU A 87 34.34 -2.35 -12.04
N ASP A 88 34.84 -2.24 -10.80
CA ASP A 88 34.40 -2.96 -9.61
C ASP A 88 33.07 -2.40 -9.03
N LYS A 89 32.21 -1.78 -9.86
CA LYS A 89 31.06 -0.95 -9.44
C LYS A 89 29.77 -1.42 -10.08
N TRP A 90 28.69 -1.62 -9.32
CA TRP A 90 27.37 -1.96 -9.87
C TRP A 90 26.77 -0.77 -10.65
N ARG A 91 26.18 -1.02 -11.83
CA ARG A 91 25.54 0.03 -12.66
C ARG A 91 24.12 -0.34 -13.11
N ALA A 92 23.37 0.70 -13.48
CA ALA A 92 22.07 0.56 -14.13
C ALA A 92 22.25 0.02 -15.56
N VAL A 93 21.35 -0.89 -15.97
CA VAL A 93 21.43 -1.60 -17.25
C VAL A 93 21.02 -0.73 -18.44
N LEU A 94 21.88 -0.68 -19.47
CA LEU A 94 21.66 0.05 -20.72
C LEU A 94 20.97 -0.82 -21.80
N TYR A 95 20.57 -0.21 -22.91
CA TYR A 95 19.95 -0.93 -24.03
C TYR A 95 20.93 -1.94 -24.66
N GLU A 96 22.18 -1.51 -24.85
CA GLU A 96 23.23 -2.30 -25.47
C GLU A 96 23.57 -3.55 -24.63
N ASP A 97 23.56 -3.41 -23.30
CA ASP A 97 23.77 -4.50 -22.34
C ASP A 97 22.69 -5.61 -22.47
N GLU A 98 21.46 -5.24 -22.84
CA GLU A 98 20.36 -6.20 -23.05
C GLU A 98 20.45 -6.89 -24.41
N ILE A 99 20.84 -6.15 -25.46
CA ILE A 99 21.04 -6.71 -26.80
C ILE A 99 22.20 -7.72 -26.82
N GLU A 100 23.31 -7.41 -26.16
CA GLU A 100 24.45 -8.32 -26.04
C GLU A 100 24.06 -9.65 -25.38
N GLU A 101 23.31 -9.60 -24.27
CA GLU A 101 22.88 -10.82 -23.58
C GLU A 101 21.85 -11.60 -24.41
N LEU A 102 20.91 -10.90 -25.07
CA LEU A 102 19.95 -11.53 -25.97
C LEU A 102 20.65 -12.25 -27.14
N ALA A 103 21.65 -11.61 -27.76
CA ALA A 103 22.49 -12.19 -28.80
C ALA A 103 23.20 -13.46 -28.32
N GLY A 104 23.82 -13.42 -27.14
CA GLY A 104 24.47 -14.58 -26.54
C GLY A 104 23.50 -15.73 -26.27
N LEU A 105 22.28 -15.44 -25.80
CA LEU A 105 21.24 -16.45 -25.58
C LEU A 105 20.76 -17.06 -26.90
N ILE A 106 20.50 -16.24 -27.92
CA ILE A 106 20.11 -16.73 -29.25
C ILE A 106 21.17 -17.67 -29.81
N LEU A 107 22.45 -17.32 -29.73
CA LEU A 107 23.56 -18.19 -30.12
C LEU A 107 23.59 -19.50 -29.31
N ALA A 108 23.37 -19.43 -27.99
CA ALA A 108 23.39 -20.61 -27.13
C ALA A 108 22.25 -21.60 -27.47
N VAL A 109 21.06 -21.08 -27.83
CA VAL A 109 19.88 -21.91 -28.15
C VAL A 109 19.89 -22.39 -29.59
N TYR A 110 20.18 -21.50 -30.55
CA TYR A 110 19.94 -21.73 -31.99
C TYR A 110 21.22 -21.98 -32.79
N LYS A 111 22.37 -22.22 -32.14
CA LYS A 111 23.67 -22.46 -32.80
C LYS A 111 23.60 -23.42 -33.99
N LYS A 112 22.85 -24.51 -33.85
CA LYS A 112 22.71 -25.56 -34.87
C LYS A 112 21.80 -25.18 -36.05
N GLU A 113 20.85 -24.27 -35.83
CA GLU A 113 19.92 -23.81 -36.87
C GLU A 113 20.55 -22.66 -37.68
N LEU A 114 21.28 -21.77 -37.00
CA LEU A 114 22.03 -20.66 -37.60
C LEU A 114 23.20 -21.13 -38.50
N GLU A 115 23.81 -22.28 -38.21
CA GLU A 115 24.86 -22.88 -39.06
C GLU A 115 24.31 -23.44 -40.39
N GLY A 116 22.98 -23.52 -40.58
CA GLY A 116 22.34 -24.16 -41.73
C GLY A 116 21.37 -23.29 -42.55
N SER A 117 21.06 -22.06 -42.15
CA SER A 117 20.08 -21.21 -42.84
C SER A 117 20.64 -19.84 -43.20
N ASP A 118 20.54 -19.45 -44.48
CA ASP A 118 20.59 -18.04 -44.89
C ASP A 118 19.54 -17.26 -44.09
N ALA A 119 20.00 -16.32 -43.27
CA ALA A 119 19.22 -15.59 -42.27
C ALA A 119 18.24 -14.54 -42.85
N THR A 120 17.54 -14.85 -43.95
CA THR A 120 16.60 -13.94 -44.63
C THR A 120 15.22 -14.53 -44.91
N ALA A 121 14.91 -15.75 -44.46
CA ALA A 121 13.69 -16.45 -44.84
C ALA A 121 12.47 -16.28 -43.90
N TYR A 122 12.49 -15.34 -42.95
CA TYR A 122 11.34 -15.08 -42.04
C TYR A 122 10.48 -13.86 -42.41
N ALA A 123 10.71 -13.23 -43.56
CA ALA A 123 9.86 -12.15 -44.04
C ALA A 123 8.77 -12.67 -44.99
N HIS A 124 7.52 -12.33 -44.66
CA HIS A 124 6.28 -12.42 -45.44
C HIS A 124 5.44 -13.69 -45.30
N ASP A 125 4.40 -13.57 -44.49
CA ASP A 125 3.07 -14.00 -44.93
C ASP A 125 2.05 -12.90 -44.57
N GLU A 126 1.88 -11.94 -45.50
CA GLU A 126 0.83 -10.91 -45.41
C GLU A 126 -0.51 -11.55 -45.78
N SER A 127 -1.32 -11.87 -44.77
CA SER A 127 -2.78 -11.96 -44.97
C SER A 127 -3.47 -10.90 -44.11
N SER A 128 -3.90 -9.87 -44.82
CA SER A 128 -4.58 -8.66 -44.37
C SER A 128 -5.82 -8.91 -43.50
N GLN A 129 -5.76 -8.47 -42.25
CA GLN A 129 -6.89 -7.85 -41.56
C GLN A 129 -6.40 -6.52 -40.96
N SER A 130 -7.28 -5.53 -40.84
CA SER A 130 -6.95 -4.17 -40.40
C SER A 130 -6.35 -4.18 -38.98
N VAL A 131 -5.02 -4.21 -38.91
CA VAL A 131 -4.24 -4.18 -37.67
C VAL A 131 -4.23 -2.74 -37.11
N PRO A 132 -4.51 -2.50 -35.82
CA PRO A 132 -4.38 -1.18 -35.22
C PRO A 132 -2.94 -0.66 -35.33
N GLU A 133 -2.74 0.65 -35.56
CA GLU A 133 -1.41 1.27 -35.77
C GLU A 133 -0.40 0.99 -34.63
N THR A 134 -0.89 0.67 -33.42
CA THR A 134 -0.05 0.34 -32.27
C THR A 134 0.57 -1.05 -32.39
N HIS A 135 -0.16 -2.02 -32.96
CA HIS A 135 0.32 -3.39 -33.18
C HIS A 135 1.41 -3.44 -34.25
N SER A 136 1.28 -2.67 -35.35
CA SER A 136 2.33 -2.58 -36.36
C SER A 136 3.63 -2.02 -35.79
N ASN A 137 3.55 -1.07 -34.85
CA ASN A 137 4.74 -0.47 -34.23
C ASN A 137 5.47 -1.43 -33.28
N ILE A 138 4.75 -2.26 -32.51
CA ILE A 138 5.39 -3.24 -31.62
C ILE A 138 6.05 -4.35 -32.42
N ILE A 139 5.40 -4.85 -33.48
CA ILE A 139 5.99 -5.85 -34.39
C ILE A 139 7.30 -5.32 -34.97
N LEU A 140 7.30 -4.10 -35.52
CA LEU A 140 8.50 -3.46 -36.06
C LEU A 140 9.60 -3.30 -35.00
N GLU A 141 9.24 -2.98 -33.75
CA GLU A 141 10.25 -2.86 -32.69
C GLU A 141 10.81 -4.22 -32.28
N VAL A 142 9.98 -5.27 -32.20
CA VAL A 142 10.45 -6.64 -31.93
C VAL A 142 11.36 -7.13 -33.05
N GLU A 143 11.00 -6.90 -34.31
CA GLU A 143 11.83 -7.21 -35.47
C GLU A 143 13.16 -6.46 -35.42
N LYS A 144 13.13 -5.18 -35.05
CA LYS A 144 14.35 -4.38 -34.86
C LYS A 144 15.22 -4.92 -33.73
N ILE A 145 14.67 -5.27 -32.58
CA ILE A 145 15.42 -5.85 -31.45
C ILE A 145 16.11 -7.15 -31.87
N ILE A 146 15.40 -8.01 -32.63
CA ILE A 146 15.95 -9.24 -33.16
C ILE A 146 17.05 -8.94 -34.19
N SER A 147 16.84 -7.98 -35.09
CA SER A 147 17.83 -7.55 -36.08
C SER A 147 19.10 -7.01 -35.42
N ASP A 148 18.97 -6.18 -34.38
CA ASP A 148 20.10 -5.63 -33.62
C ASP A 148 20.91 -6.77 -32.96
N ALA A 149 20.22 -7.75 -32.35
CA ALA A 149 20.86 -8.92 -31.77
C ALA A 149 21.58 -9.79 -32.82
N LEU A 150 20.96 -10.03 -33.98
CA LEU A 150 21.58 -10.77 -35.08
C LEU A 150 22.80 -10.02 -35.67
N SER A 151 22.73 -8.70 -35.78
CA SER A 151 23.88 -7.87 -36.20
C SER A 151 25.04 -8.01 -35.21
N TYR A 152 24.75 -7.96 -33.91
CA TYR A 152 25.75 -8.14 -32.87
C TYR A 152 26.41 -9.53 -32.93
N ILE A 153 25.62 -10.57 -33.21
CA ILE A 153 26.12 -11.95 -33.40
C ILE A 153 27.10 -12.03 -34.56
N ASN A 154 26.79 -11.40 -35.69
CA ASN A 154 27.66 -11.40 -36.87
C ASN A 154 29.00 -10.73 -36.61
N GLU A 155 29.02 -9.68 -35.77
CA GLU A 155 30.23 -8.99 -35.35
C GLU A 155 31.01 -9.77 -34.27
N ASN A 156 30.33 -10.53 -33.40
CA ASN A 156 30.89 -11.21 -32.23
C ASN A 156 30.44 -12.70 -32.10
N PRO A 157 30.86 -13.60 -33.01
CA PRO A 157 30.26 -14.93 -33.18
C PRO A 157 30.63 -15.97 -32.10
N THR A 158 31.56 -15.66 -31.19
CA THR A 158 32.16 -16.66 -30.29
C THR A 158 31.75 -16.54 -28.82
N LEU A 159 30.93 -15.58 -28.41
CA LEU A 159 30.65 -15.39 -26.97
C LEU A 159 29.66 -16.46 -26.46
N PRO A 160 30.09 -17.39 -25.60
CA PRO A 160 29.14 -18.16 -24.81
C PRO A 160 28.83 -17.36 -23.55
N LEU A 161 27.59 -16.95 -23.36
CA LEU A 161 27.17 -16.32 -22.10
C LEU A 161 26.30 -17.25 -21.26
N LYS A 162 26.67 -17.35 -19.99
CA LYS A 162 25.75 -17.78 -18.93
C LYS A 162 24.74 -16.63 -18.70
N PRO A 163 23.47 -16.94 -18.45
CA PRO A 163 22.45 -15.93 -18.22
C PRO A 163 22.83 -15.10 -16.99
N GLN A 164 22.72 -13.78 -17.12
CA GLN A 164 23.13 -12.87 -16.06
C GLN A 164 22.07 -12.88 -14.93
N PRO A 165 22.49 -12.69 -13.67
CA PRO A 165 21.55 -12.54 -12.57
C PRO A 165 20.67 -11.32 -12.82
N PHE A 166 19.37 -11.49 -12.61
CA PHE A 166 18.42 -10.40 -12.67
C PHE A 166 18.29 -9.77 -11.28
N LEU A 167 18.88 -8.59 -11.06
CA LEU A 167 18.94 -7.92 -9.77
C LEU A 167 18.21 -6.56 -9.82
N ASN A 168 17.13 -6.43 -9.07
CA ASN A 168 16.32 -5.20 -9.01
C ASN A 168 16.44 -4.49 -7.68
N PHE A 169 16.84 -3.22 -7.72
CA PHE A 169 16.92 -2.36 -6.54
C PHE A 169 15.68 -1.51 -6.43
N TRP A 170 14.99 -1.62 -5.30
CA TRP A 170 13.77 -0.88 -4.99
C TRP A 170 14.06 0.07 -3.84
N ASP A 171 14.41 1.32 -4.16
CA ASP A 171 14.51 2.38 -3.17
C ASP A 171 13.11 2.92 -2.89
N CYS A 172 12.54 2.57 -1.75
CA CYS A 172 11.16 2.92 -1.42
C CYS A 172 11.08 4.30 -0.77
N GLY A 173 10.02 5.06 -1.06
CA GLY A 173 9.71 6.30 -0.36
C GLY A 173 9.50 6.03 1.12
N GLY A 174 10.04 6.90 1.97
CA GLY A 174 9.90 6.77 3.42
C GLY A 174 8.69 7.49 4.01
N GLN A 175 7.75 7.90 3.16
CA GLN A 175 6.58 8.67 3.58
C GLN A 175 5.50 7.73 4.15
N PRO A 176 4.78 8.12 5.21
CA PRO A 176 3.75 7.27 5.82
C PRO A 176 2.71 6.72 4.82
N PRO A 177 2.15 7.52 3.87
CA PRO A 177 1.20 7.00 2.88
C PRO A 177 1.75 5.90 2.00
N PHE A 178 3.00 6.05 1.56
CA PHE A 178 3.62 5.06 0.70
C PHE A 178 3.93 3.77 1.46
N LEU A 179 4.37 3.87 2.71
CA LEU A 179 4.68 2.73 3.57
C LEU A 179 3.46 1.87 3.89
N GLU A 180 2.25 2.44 3.93
CA GLU A 180 1.00 1.68 4.08
C GLU A 180 0.60 0.89 2.82
N ILE A 181 0.96 1.39 1.64
CA ILE A 181 0.69 0.75 0.36
C ILE A 181 1.74 -0.32 0.05
N LEU A 182 2.98 -0.10 0.47
CA LEU A 182 4.13 -0.94 0.17
C LEU A 182 3.95 -2.45 0.37
N PRO A 183 3.19 -2.96 1.37
CA PRO A 183 2.92 -4.38 1.52
C PRO A 183 2.33 -5.06 0.27
N VAL A 184 1.62 -4.31 -0.57
CA VAL A 184 1.08 -4.80 -1.86
C VAL A 184 2.17 -5.26 -2.82
N PHE A 185 3.37 -4.68 -2.73
CA PHE A 185 4.47 -4.94 -3.66
C PHE A 185 5.48 -5.94 -3.12
N LEU A 186 5.25 -6.52 -1.94
CA LEU A 186 6.18 -7.45 -1.30
C LEU A 186 6.10 -8.85 -1.92
N THR A 187 7.25 -9.50 -2.02
CA THR A 187 7.39 -10.85 -2.58
C THR A 187 8.43 -11.62 -1.77
N SER A 188 8.25 -12.93 -1.57
CA SER A 188 9.10 -13.74 -0.69
C SER A 188 10.56 -13.86 -1.17
N ARG A 189 10.80 -13.82 -2.48
CA ARG A 189 12.15 -13.86 -3.11
C ARG A 189 12.85 -12.49 -3.08
N THR A 190 12.91 -11.89 -1.88
CA THR A 190 13.46 -10.54 -1.68
C THR A 190 14.47 -10.51 -0.55
N LEU A 191 15.56 -9.77 -0.75
CA LEU A 191 16.48 -9.35 0.28
C LEU A 191 16.08 -7.95 0.77
N PHE A 192 15.83 -7.81 2.05
CA PHE A 192 15.39 -6.57 2.67
C PHE A 192 16.56 -5.86 3.37
N PHE A 193 16.70 -4.56 3.12
CA PHE A 193 17.53 -3.68 3.93
C PHE A 193 16.62 -2.77 4.73
N LEU A 194 16.54 -2.99 6.04
CA LEU A 194 15.78 -2.14 6.95
C LEU A 194 16.71 -1.07 7.53
N ILE A 195 16.55 0.16 7.08
CA ILE A 195 17.50 1.25 7.27
C ILE A 195 16.98 2.24 8.32
N PHE A 196 17.86 2.63 9.22
CA PHE A 196 17.59 3.64 10.25
C PHE A 196 18.77 4.60 10.40
N ASP A 197 18.52 5.75 11.02
CA ASP A 197 19.53 6.74 11.35
C ASP A 197 20.16 6.39 12.71
N ALA A 198 21.40 5.91 12.73
CA ALA A 198 22.04 5.44 13.97
C ALA A 198 22.45 6.58 14.91
N GLU A 199 22.48 7.83 14.44
CA GLU A 199 22.76 8.98 15.30
C GLU A 199 21.60 9.26 16.27
N LYS A 200 20.37 8.95 15.84
CA LYS A 200 19.14 9.25 16.59
C LYS A 200 18.79 8.11 17.55
N ASP A 201 18.17 8.49 18.67
CA ASP A 201 17.63 7.52 19.63
C ASP A 201 16.44 6.77 19.02
N LEU A 202 16.51 5.44 19.04
CA LEU A 202 15.50 4.55 18.49
C LEU A 202 14.12 4.71 19.17
N LYS A 203 14.10 5.17 20.42
CA LYS A 203 12.86 5.35 21.22
C LYS A 203 12.16 6.68 20.96
N LEU A 204 12.75 7.56 20.15
CA LEU A 204 12.10 8.79 19.75
C LEU A 204 11.14 8.53 18.58
N ASN A 205 10.05 9.29 18.57
CA ASN A 205 9.16 9.37 17.42
C ASN A 205 9.98 9.76 16.18
N TRP A 206 9.78 9.03 15.10
CA TRP A 206 10.47 9.38 13.87
C TRP A 206 9.80 10.60 13.23
N LYS A 207 10.63 11.52 12.74
CA LYS A 207 10.19 12.68 11.97
C LYS A 207 10.46 12.42 10.50
N SER A 208 9.43 12.54 9.68
CA SER A 208 9.61 12.48 8.23
C SER A 208 10.31 13.75 7.78
N VAL A 209 11.58 13.62 7.38
CA VAL A 209 12.38 14.72 6.83
C VAL A 209 12.64 14.43 5.36
N ILE A 210 12.26 15.37 4.49
CA ILE A 210 12.52 15.26 3.06
C ILE A 210 13.51 16.31 2.64
N ASN A 211 14.56 15.87 1.95
CA ASN A 211 15.52 16.75 1.30
C ASN A 211 15.15 16.91 -0.17
N ILE A 212 14.88 18.12 -0.62
CA ILE A 212 14.69 18.46 -2.05
C ILE A 212 15.81 19.41 -2.44
N GLU A 213 16.70 18.98 -3.34
CA GLU A 213 17.80 19.81 -3.86
C GLU A 213 18.73 20.42 -2.80
N GLY A 214 18.77 19.83 -1.60
CA GLY A 214 19.59 20.30 -0.47
C GLY A 214 18.83 21.11 0.59
N GLU A 215 17.55 21.39 0.38
CA GLU A 215 16.67 21.98 1.40
C GLU A 215 15.90 20.89 2.15
N SER A 216 15.96 20.91 3.48
CA SER A 216 15.25 19.98 4.36
C SER A 216 13.88 20.53 4.73
N PHE A 217 12.83 19.76 4.47
CA PHE A 217 11.46 20.06 4.84
C PHE A 217 11.00 19.05 5.90
N ASP A 218 10.63 19.55 7.07
CA ASP A 218 9.97 18.76 8.11
C ASP A 218 8.52 18.47 7.68
N GLN A 219 8.11 17.21 7.79
CA GLN A 219 6.73 16.79 7.58
C GLN A 219 6.05 16.40 8.90
N GLU A 220 4.93 15.67 8.79
CA GLU A 220 4.20 15.09 9.89
C GLU A 220 5.12 14.24 10.79
N GLU A 221 5.09 14.54 12.09
CA GLU A 221 5.64 13.68 13.12
C GLU A 221 4.63 12.56 13.37
N VAL A 222 5.00 11.33 12.99
CA VAL A 222 4.17 10.15 13.22
C VAL A 222 4.31 9.74 14.67
N GLN A 223 3.20 9.38 15.32
CA GLN A 223 3.17 8.90 16.70
C GLN A 223 3.67 7.44 16.81
N MET A 224 4.88 7.18 16.32
CA MET A 224 5.51 5.86 16.35
C MET A 224 7.01 6.04 16.54
N THR A 225 7.61 5.27 17.45
CA THR A 225 9.05 5.30 17.64
C THR A 225 9.77 4.65 16.46
N THR A 226 11.04 5.02 16.23
CA THR A 226 11.85 4.36 15.18
C THR A 226 11.99 2.86 15.47
N LEU A 227 12.13 2.48 16.74
CA LEU A 227 12.18 1.09 17.18
C LEU A 227 10.90 0.33 16.84
N ASP A 228 9.73 0.86 17.24
CA ASP A 228 8.45 0.20 16.97
C ASP A 228 8.21 0.06 15.48
N TYR A 229 8.57 1.08 14.69
CA TYR A 229 8.51 1.03 13.23
C TYR A 229 9.33 -0.14 12.69
N MET A 230 10.58 -0.28 13.15
CA MET A 230 11.46 -1.35 12.70
C MET A 230 10.93 -2.73 13.09
N LEU A 231 10.52 -2.91 14.33
CA LEU A 231 9.98 -4.18 14.83
C LEU A 231 8.66 -4.55 14.14
N ASN A 232 7.79 -3.57 13.85
CA ASN A 232 6.57 -3.79 13.08
C ASN A 232 6.89 -4.31 11.67
N TRP A 233 7.84 -3.70 10.95
CA TRP A 233 8.24 -4.19 9.62
C TRP A 233 8.86 -5.59 9.65
N MET A 234 9.69 -5.89 10.65
CA MET A 234 10.23 -7.25 10.84
C MET A 234 9.10 -8.26 11.04
N ALA A 235 8.16 -7.96 11.94
CA ALA A 235 7.04 -8.83 12.22
C ALA A 235 6.08 -8.97 11.03
N ASN A 236 5.84 -7.88 10.29
CA ASN A 236 4.99 -7.86 9.11
C ASN A 236 5.57 -8.71 7.98
N ILE A 237 6.85 -8.52 7.64
CA ILE A 237 7.51 -9.29 6.58
C ILE A 237 7.56 -10.77 6.96
N HIS A 238 7.87 -11.08 8.22
CA HIS A 238 7.84 -12.46 8.70
C HIS A 238 6.43 -13.06 8.57
N GLY A 239 5.40 -12.41 9.10
CA GLY A 239 4.03 -12.94 9.07
C GLY A 239 3.41 -13.00 7.66
N HIS A 240 3.85 -12.14 6.74
CA HIS A 240 3.29 -12.05 5.39
C HIS A 240 4.02 -12.94 4.37
N LEU A 241 5.35 -13.06 4.47
CA LEU A 241 6.19 -13.66 3.43
C LEU A 241 6.95 -14.90 3.89
N MET A 242 7.19 -15.06 5.20
CA MET A 242 7.93 -16.22 5.67
C MET A 242 7.08 -17.48 5.52
N SER A 243 7.68 -18.50 4.94
CA SER A 243 7.10 -19.84 4.84
C SER A 243 8.07 -20.84 5.47
N TYR A 244 7.53 -22.01 5.82
CA TYR A 244 8.28 -23.11 6.39
C TYR A 244 8.27 -24.26 5.41
N GLU A 245 9.40 -24.96 5.30
CA GLU A 245 9.53 -26.17 4.51
C GLU A 245 8.70 -27.31 5.13
N GLU A 246 8.35 -28.32 4.33
CA GLU A 246 7.55 -29.47 4.79
C GLU A 246 8.20 -30.23 5.95
N GLU A 247 9.53 -30.21 6.04
CA GLU A 247 10.31 -30.81 7.12
C GLU A 247 10.38 -29.92 8.38
N GLY A 248 9.72 -28.76 8.37
CA GLY A 248 9.74 -27.77 9.44
C GLY A 248 10.94 -26.82 9.41
N GLY A 249 11.75 -26.86 8.36
CA GLY A 249 12.86 -25.94 8.12
C GLY A 249 12.39 -24.53 7.78
N PHE A 250 13.25 -23.53 8.01
CA PHE A 250 13.00 -22.17 7.54
C PHE A 250 13.37 -22.09 6.06
N CYS A 251 12.49 -21.52 5.23
CA CYS A 251 12.84 -21.19 3.85
C CYS A 251 14.10 -20.30 3.81
N GLU A 252 14.94 -20.47 2.79
CA GLU A 252 16.18 -19.69 2.62
C GLU A 252 15.94 -18.20 2.31
N PHE A 253 14.69 -17.84 1.97
CA PHE A 253 14.25 -16.47 1.69
C PHE A 253 12.81 -16.26 2.20
N PRO A 254 12.40 -15.03 2.52
CA PRO A 254 13.19 -13.79 2.47
C PRO A 254 14.28 -13.71 3.54
N ARG A 255 15.20 -12.74 3.39
CA ARG A 255 16.22 -12.37 4.38
C ARG A 255 16.30 -10.87 4.57
N MET A 256 16.78 -10.42 5.73
CA MET A 256 16.84 -9.01 6.11
C MET A 256 18.16 -8.63 6.78
N TYR A 257 18.69 -7.47 6.42
CA TYR A 257 19.76 -6.79 7.15
C TYR A 257 19.25 -5.49 7.76
N CYS A 258 19.61 -5.22 9.01
CA CYS A 258 19.34 -3.95 9.67
C CYS A 258 20.54 -3.02 9.50
N ILE A 259 20.35 -1.89 8.83
CA ILE A 259 21.43 -0.97 8.47
C ILE A 259 21.26 0.36 9.21
N GLY A 260 22.17 0.66 10.13
CA GLY A 260 22.28 1.99 10.72
C GLY A 260 23.19 2.88 9.87
N THR A 261 22.67 3.98 9.35
CA THR A 261 23.46 4.99 8.62
C THR A 261 24.10 5.99 9.59
N HIS A 262 24.84 6.97 9.07
CA HIS A 262 25.57 7.98 9.87
C HIS A 262 26.63 7.37 10.80
N GLY A 263 27.26 6.27 10.39
CA GLY A 263 28.33 5.62 11.14
C GLY A 263 29.56 6.50 11.39
N ASP A 264 29.74 7.58 10.61
CA ASP A 264 30.75 8.62 10.84
C ASP A 264 30.53 9.38 12.15
N ARG A 265 29.26 9.53 12.58
CA ARG A 265 28.85 10.30 13.76
C ARG A 265 28.78 9.47 15.05
N VAL A 266 28.72 8.14 14.92
CA VAL A 266 28.56 7.21 16.05
C VAL A 266 29.69 6.20 16.16
N LYS A 267 30.91 6.56 15.74
CA LYS A 267 32.09 5.67 15.68
C LYS A 267 32.31 4.85 16.96
N ASP A 268 32.24 5.50 18.13
CA ASP A 268 32.48 4.85 19.43
C ASP A 268 31.27 4.06 19.95
N ARG A 269 30.08 4.29 19.38
CA ARG A 269 28.79 3.72 19.83
C ARG A 269 28.23 2.65 18.90
N LYS A 270 28.89 2.35 17.76
CA LYS A 270 28.40 1.37 16.76
C LYS A 270 28.00 0.02 17.40
N SER A 271 28.86 -0.52 18.26
CA SER A 271 28.63 -1.80 18.94
C SER A 271 27.51 -1.76 19.98
N GLU A 272 27.29 -0.61 20.63
CA GLU A 272 26.23 -0.42 21.62
C GLU A 272 24.86 -0.37 20.93
N ILE A 273 24.74 0.43 19.87
CA ILE A 273 23.51 0.59 19.07
C ILE A 273 23.12 -0.75 18.43
N LYS A 274 24.09 -1.48 17.89
CA LYS A 274 23.88 -2.84 17.36
C LYS A 274 23.25 -3.76 18.41
N LYS A 275 23.86 -3.83 19.59
CA LYS A 275 23.38 -4.69 20.69
C LYS A 275 22.02 -4.26 21.21
N GLU A 276 21.76 -2.96 21.31
CA GLU A 276 20.47 -2.43 21.72
C GLU A 276 19.34 -2.94 20.80
N LEU A 277 19.50 -2.79 19.49
CA LEU A 277 18.51 -3.27 18.52
C LEU A 277 18.36 -4.80 18.56
N GLU A 278 19.48 -5.53 18.64
CA GLU A 278 19.49 -7.00 18.71
C GLU A 278 18.73 -7.55 19.92
N GLN A 279 18.84 -6.90 21.08
CA GLN A 279 18.12 -7.29 22.28
C GLN A 279 16.59 -7.21 22.11
N HIS A 280 16.10 -6.25 21.32
CA HIS A 280 14.67 -6.04 21.12
C HIS A 280 13.99 -7.12 20.27
N TYR A 281 14.71 -7.71 19.32
CA TYR A 281 14.18 -8.81 18.50
C TYR A 281 14.66 -10.20 18.96
N GLN A 282 15.46 -10.28 20.02
CA GLN A 282 15.91 -11.55 20.57
C GLN A 282 14.73 -12.36 21.13
N GLY A 283 14.64 -13.63 20.74
CA GLY A 283 13.57 -14.53 21.19
C GLY A 283 12.22 -14.32 20.48
N LYS A 284 12.17 -13.47 19.45
CA LYS A 284 10.98 -13.27 18.61
C LYS A 284 11.06 -14.16 17.37
N ASP A 285 9.91 -14.64 16.88
CA ASP A 285 9.86 -15.54 15.71
C ASP A 285 10.50 -14.91 14.47
N TYR A 286 10.28 -13.60 14.26
CA TYR A 286 10.86 -12.84 13.16
C TYR A 286 12.38 -12.65 13.23
N ARG A 287 13.07 -13.12 14.29
CA ARG A 287 14.53 -13.19 14.31
C ARG A 287 15.08 -14.07 13.19
N ALA A 288 14.34 -15.10 12.77
CA ALA A 288 14.76 -16.00 11.69
C ALA A 288 14.93 -15.30 10.34
N LEU A 289 14.29 -14.14 10.16
CA LEU A 289 14.42 -13.30 8.96
C LEU A 289 15.76 -12.54 8.92
N ILE A 290 16.34 -12.24 10.09
CA ILE A 290 17.42 -11.25 10.24
C ILE A 290 18.79 -11.93 10.13
N GLU A 291 19.57 -11.53 9.14
CA GLU A 291 20.94 -12.02 8.93
C GLU A 291 21.93 -11.28 9.85
N ASP A 292 21.94 -9.95 9.80
CA ASP A 292 22.82 -9.14 10.65
C ASP A 292 22.29 -7.71 10.86
N THR A 293 22.80 -7.06 11.92
CA THR A 293 22.68 -5.61 12.16
C THR A 293 24.05 -4.97 12.01
N VAL A 294 24.18 -3.95 11.15
CA VAL A 294 25.45 -3.27 10.90
C VAL A 294 25.29 -1.75 10.85
N ILE A 295 26.33 -1.02 11.27
CA ILE A 295 26.37 0.45 11.27
C ILE A 295 27.43 0.93 10.28
N VAL A 296 26.98 1.58 9.20
CA VAL A 296 27.80 1.92 8.03
C VAL A 296 28.14 3.40 7.96
N ASP A 297 29.37 3.72 7.58
CA ASP A 297 29.80 5.08 7.24
C ASP A 297 29.72 5.32 5.72
N ASN A 298 28.56 5.80 5.27
CA ASN A 298 28.30 6.09 3.86
C ASN A 298 29.18 7.23 3.30
N THR A 299 29.83 8.05 4.14
CA THR A 299 30.65 9.19 3.68
C THR A 299 31.96 8.75 3.02
N THR A 300 32.43 7.56 3.39
CA THR A 300 33.63 6.92 2.85
C THR A 300 33.40 6.23 1.49
N SER A 301 32.15 6.20 1.03
CA SER A 301 31.75 5.49 -0.18
C SER A 301 32.51 5.95 -1.43
N GLY A 302 33.03 4.98 -2.18
CA GLY A 302 33.79 5.23 -3.41
C GLY A 302 35.23 5.71 -3.19
N GLN A 303 35.74 5.71 -1.94
CA GLN A 303 37.11 6.10 -1.59
C GLN A 303 38.11 4.92 -1.61
N SER A 304 37.93 3.96 -2.52
CA SER A 304 38.80 2.77 -2.70
C SER A 304 39.26 2.14 -1.37
N GLU A 305 40.54 2.29 -1.00
CA GLU A 305 41.12 1.67 0.22
C GLU A 305 40.63 2.28 1.55
N ALA A 306 40.07 3.50 1.53
CA ALA A 306 39.55 4.19 2.71
C ALA A 306 38.04 3.96 2.93
N GLU A 307 37.39 3.17 2.07
CA GLU A 307 35.97 2.85 2.19
C GLU A 307 35.70 1.97 3.42
N ASP A 308 34.58 2.22 4.13
CA ASP A 308 34.14 1.40 5.25
C ASP A 308 34.06 -0.08 4.80
N PRO A 309 34.84 -1.00 5.41
CA PRO A 309 34.91 -2.39 4.97
C PRO A 309 33.56 -3.12 5.11
N THR A 310 32.66 -2.63 5.96
CA THR A 310 31.30 -3.18 6.08
C THR A 310 30.49 -3.03 4.78
N LEU A 311 30.74 -1.98 3.99
CA LEU A 311 30.07 -1.79 2.69
C LEU A 311 30.47 -2.90 1.70
N GLN A 312 31.75 -3.29 1.68
CA GLN A 312 32.20 -4.40 0.82
C GLN A 312 31.61 -5.73 1.29
N ALA A 313 31.61 -6.00 2.60
CA ALA A 313 31.00 -7.22 3.14
C ALA A 313 29.50 -7.32 2.79
N LEU A 314 28.77 -6.21 2.81
CA LEU A 314 27.36 -6.16 2.41
C LEU A 314 27.18 -6.43 0.90
N ARG A 315 28.07 -5.91 0.04
CA ARG A 315 28.04 -6.22 -1.39
C ARG A 315 28.27 -7.70 -1.65
N ASP A 316 29.25 -8.29 -0.97
CA ASP A 316 29.56 -9.73 -1.08
C ASP A 316 28.39 -10.59 -0.58
N ALA A 317 27.69 -10.15 0.49
CA ALA A 317 26.49 -10.80 0.99
C ALA A 317 25.33 -10.77 -0.03
N VAL A 318 25.07 -9.62 -0.66
CA VAL A 318 24.05 -9.50 -1.72
C VAL A 318 24.36 -10.41 -2.90
N ILE A 319 25.63 -10.45 -3.35
CA ILE A 319 26.08 -11.32 -4.44
C ILE A 319 25.89 -12.79 -4.04
N SER A 320 26.37 -13.18 -2.86
CA SER A 320 26.25 -14.56 -2.38
C SER A 320 24.79 -14.99 -2.22
N PHE A 321 23.91 -14.13 -1.73
CA PHE A 321 22.48 -14.42 -1.61
C PHE A 321 21.83 -14.60 -3.00
N THR A 322 22.15 -13.70 -3.92
CA THR A 322 21.61 -13.72 -5.29
C THR A 322 22.07 -14.96 -6.07
N GLU A 323 23.38 -15.25 -6.06
CA GLU A 323 23.98 -16.28 -6.89
C GLU A 323 23.90 -17.69 -6.31
N LYS A 324 23.54 -17.86 -5.03
CA LYS A 324 23.47 -19.19 -4.39
C LYS A 324 22.06 -19.59 -3.97
N ILE A 325 21.24 -18.63 -3.53
CA ILE A 325 19.93 -18.92 -2.92
C ILE A 325 18.79 -18.61 -3.91
N LEU A 326 18.87 -17.48 -4.63
CA LEU A 326 17.75 -17.02 -5.48
C LEU A 326 17.77 -17.58 -6.91
N ILE A 327 18.38 -18.74 -7.11
CA ILE A 327 18.44 -19.42 -8.41
C ILE A 327 17.11 -20.12 -8.70
N LEU A 328 16.62 -19.93 -9.92
CA LEU A 328 15.51 -20.69 -10.50
C LEU A 328 15.96 -21.32 -11.81
N LYS A 329 15.56 -22.58 -12.00
CA LYS A 329 15.66 -23.22 -13.30
C LYS A 329 14.60 -22.63 -14.22
N THR A 330 14.98 -21.91 -15.26
CA THR A 330 14.03 -21.21 -16.15
C THR A 330 14.11 -21.77 -17.57
N PRO A 331 12.96 -22.02 -18.23
CA PRO A 331 12.92 -22.38 -19.65
C PRO A 331 13.60 -21.34 -20.53
N LEU A 332 14.37 -21.78 -21.51
CA LEU A 332 15.09 -20.90 -22.44
C LEU A 332 14.15 -19.94 -23.19
N SER A 333 13.02 -20.44 -23.70
CA SER A 333 11.98 -19.65 -24.36
C SER A 333 11.44 -18.53 -23.47
N TRP A 334 11.29 -18.80 -22.16
CA TRP A 334 10.81 -17.82 -21.19
C TRP A 334 11.87 -16.76 -20.89
N ILE A 335 13.16 -17.14 -20.88
CA ILE A 335 14.28 -16.19 -20.72
C ILE A 335 14.32 -15.23 -21.92
N LEU A 336 14.20 -15.76 -23.15
CA LEU A 336 14.15 -14.96 -24.39
C LEU A 336 12.97 -13.98 -24.36
N PHE A 337 11.78 -14.47 -24.01
CA PHE A 337 10.58 -13.64 -23.86
C PHE A 337 10.81 -12.47 -22.90
N ARG A 338 11.37 -12.74 -21.72
CA ARG A 338 11.72 -11.70 -20.74
C ARG A 338 12.67 -10.67 -21.31
N LYS A 339 13.69 -11.10 -22.05
CA LYS A 339 14.69 -10.19 -22.62
C LYS A 339 14.08 -9.24 -23.63
N VAL A 340 13.24 -9.74 -24.53
CA VAL A 340 12.50 -8.89 -25.47
C VAL A 340 11.62 -7.88 -24.71
N ILE A 341 10.90 -8.32 -23.68
CA ILE A 341 10.07 -7.44 -22.84
C ILE A 341 10.90 -6.36 -22.14
N GLN A 342 12.09 -6.69 -21.62
CA GLN A 342 12.98 -5.73 -20.94
C GLN A 342 13.54 -4.66 -21.89
N VAL A 343 13.83 -5.03 -23.13
CA VAL A 343 14.26 -4.07 -24.15
C VAL A 343 13.08 -3.17 -24.54
N LEU A 344 11.90 -3.76 -24.77
CA LEU A 344 10.68 -3.00 -25.08
C LEU A 344 10.29 -2.03 -23.95
N SER A 345 10.52 -2.40 -22.69
CA SER A 345 10.16 -1.57 -21.54
C SER A 345 10.94 -0.25 -21.47
N LYS A 346 11.99 -0.07 -22.28
CA LYS A 346 12.72 1.21 -22.42
C LYS A 346 11.93 2.26 -23.22
N LYS A 347 10.97 1.83 -24.03
CA LYS A 347 10.16 2.69 -24.91
C LYS A 347 8.67 2.66 -24.58
N TYR A 348 8.17 1.53 -24.08
CA TYR A 348 6.76 1.32 -23.77
C TYR A 348 6.58 0.96 -22.29
N ASN A 349 5.53 1.46 -21.66
CA ASN A 349 5.21 1.09 -20.27
C ASN A 349 4.21 -0.07 -20.19
N VAL A 350 3.34 -0.17 -21.19
CA VAL A 350 2.18 -1.07 -21.22
C VAL A 350 2.09 -1.73 -22.61
N ILE A 351 1.75 -3.01 -22.64
CA ILE A 351 1.41 -3.75 -23.87
C ILE A 351 0.10 -4.52 -23.69
N SER A 352 -0.51 -4.92 -24.80
CA SER A 352 -1.69 -5.79 -24.78
C SER A 352 -1.31 -7.27 -24.67
N LEU A 353 -2.26 -8.11 -24.24
CA LEU A 353 -2.07 -9.57 -24.22
C LEU A 353 -1.79 -10.13 -25.61
N GLU A 354 -2.40 -9.56 -26.65
CA GLU A 354 -2.12 -9.91 -28.04
C GLU A 354 -0.67 -9.63 -28.42
N ASN A 355 -0.14 -8.45 -28.07
CA ASN A 355 1.26 -8.11 -28.31
C ASN A 355 2.21 -9.01 -27.50
N ALA A 356 1.83 -9.39 -26.27
CA ALA A 356 2.57 -10.39 -25.50
C ALA A 356 2.56 -11.75 -26.22
N CYS A 357 1.47 -12.16 -26.86
CA CYS A 357 1.42 -13.39 -27.66
C CYS A 357 2.34 -13.33 -28.89
N ILE A 358 2.47 -12.18 -29.55
CA ILE A 358 3.43 -11.98 -30.65
C ILE A 358 4.87 -12.20 -30.17
N ILE A 359 5.22 -11.57 -29.04
CA ILE A 359 6.55 -11.73 -28.42
C ILE A 359 6.76 -13.19 -27.98
N GLY A 360 5.72 -13.82 -27.46
CA GLY A 360 5.69 -15.25 -27.12
C GLY A 360 6.03 -16.12 -28.33
N ALA A 361 5.33 -15.92 -29.46
CA ALA A 361 5.57 -16.66 -30.69
C ALA A 361 7.02 -16.48 -31.20
N ALA A 362 7.54 -15.25 -31.19
CA ALA A 362 8.94 -14.96 -31.54
C ALA A 362 9.96 -15.64 -30.60
N SER A 363 9.54 -15.95 -29.37
CA SER A 363 10.35 -16.63 -28.35
C SER A 363 10.07 -18.15 -28.28
N ASN A 364 9.34 -18.70 -29.25
CA ASN A 364 8.91 -20.10 -29.30
C ASN A 364 8.01 -20.52 -28.11
N ILE A 365 7.10 -19.63 -27.69
CA ILE A 365 6.08 -19.88 -26.66
C ILE A 365 4.71 -19.96 -27.33
N PRO A 366 3.95 -21.06 -27.16
CA PRO A 366 2.59 -21.15 -27.67
C PRO A 366 1.66 -20.09 -27.06
N PRO A 367 0.75 -19.46 -27.83
CA PRO A 367 -0.13 -18.39 -27.32
C PRO A 367 -0.93 -18.77 -26.07
N GLN A 368 -1.35 -20.04 -25.94
CA GLN A 368 -2.08 -20.53 -24.78
C GLN A 368 -1.24 -20.58 -23.48
N ASP A 369 0.09 -20.64 -23.60
CA ASP A 369 1.02 -20.73 -22.47
C ASP A 369 1.51 -19.34 -22.02
N VAL A 370 1.29 -18.29 -22.83
CA VAL A 370 1.74 -16.92 -22.55
C VAL A 370 1.19 -16.35 -21.22
N PRO A 371 -0.10 -16.54 -20.86
CA PRO A 371 -0.60 -16.09 -19.57
C PRO A 371 0.16 -16.70 -18.37
N ASP A 372 0.58 -17.96 -18.46
CA ASP A 372 1.37 -18.61 -17.41
C ASP A 372 2.77 -17.97 -17.30
N VAL A 373 3.38 -17.61 -18.44
CA VAL A 373 4.67 -16.91 -18.48
C VAL A 373 4.56 -15.52 -17.87
N LEU A 374 3.47 -14.79 -18.18
CA LEU A 374 3.19 -13.49 -17.60
C LEU A 374 2.99 -13.58 -16.08
N MET A 375 2.24 -14.58 -15.60
CA MET A 375 2.06 -14.80 -14.16
C MET A 375 3.36 -15.16 -13.45
N PHE A 376 4.19 -16.02 -14.06
CA PHE A 376 5.53 -16.32 -13.53
C PHE A 376 6.37 -15.06 -13.35
N TYR A 377 6.38 -14.17 -14.33
CA TYR A 377 7.12 -12.90 -14.23
C TYR A 377 6.44 -11.83 -13.37
N HIS A 378 5.12 -11.93 -13.18
CA HIS A 378 4.39 -11.13 -12.21
C HIS A 378 4.80 -11.47 -10.78
N GLU A 379 4.88 -12.75 -10.44
CA GLU A 379 5.31 -13.23 -9.11
C GLU A 379 6.77 -12.86 -8.80
N LEU A 380 7.62 -12.80 -9.84
CA LEU A 380 9.00 -12.34 -9.73
C LEU A 380 9.15 -10.81 -9.71
N GLY A 381 8.05 -10.06 -9.85
CA GLY A 381 8.06 -8.59 -9.88
C GLY A 381 8.78 -7.98 -11.08
N VAL A 382 8.94 -8.74 -12.17
CA VAL A 382 9.54 -8.27 -13.44
C VAL A 382 8.57 -7.36 -14.19
N LEU A 383 7.30 -7.74 -14.20
CA LEU A 383 6.19 -7.02 -14.82
C LEU A 383 4.95 -7.11 -13.92
N LEU A 384 3.89 -6.38 -14.24
CA LEU A 384 2.61 -6.48 -13.52
C LEU A 384 1.51 -6.95 -14.48
N PHE A 385 0.84 -8.04 -14.10
CA PHE A 385 -0.27 -8.62 -14.85
C PHE A 385 -1.40 -8.95 -13.86
N TYR A 386 -2.50 -8.21 -13.96
CA TYR A 386 -3.63 -8.31 -13.02
C TYR A 386 -4.93 -8.67 -13.75
N PRO A 387 -5.04 -9.90 -14.29
CA PRO A 387 -6.19 -10.31 -15.10
C PRO A 387 -7.52 -10.30 -14.32
N GLN A 388 -7.45 -10.34 -12.99
CA GLN A 388 -8.60 -10.28 -12.09
C GLN A 388 -9.21 -8.88 -11.94
N ILE A 389 -8.48 -7.82 -12.34
CA ILE A 389 -8.99 -6.45 -12.27
C ILE A 389 -9.76 -6.14 -13.56
N ASP A 390 -11.00 -5.71 -13.40
CA ASP A 390 -11.86 -5.36 -14.54
C ASP A 390 -11.21 -4.27 -15.41
N GLY A 391 -11.13 -4.50 -16.72
CA GLY A 391 -10.43 -3.61 -17.66
C GLY A 391 -8.90 -3.77 -17.71
N MET A 392 -8.30 -4.69 -16.94
CA MET A 392 -6.86 -5.01 -17.00
C MET A 392 -6.56 -6.41 -17.53
N LYS A 393 -7.59 -7.19 -17.90
CA LYS A 393 -7.43 -8.55 -18.44
C LYS A 393 -6.44 -8.64 -19.61
N ASP A 394 -6.50 -7.66 -20.49
CA ASP A 394 -5.65 -7.61 -21.68
C ASP A 394 -4.49 -6.62 -21.54
N MET A 395 -4.23 -6.08 -20.34
CA MET A 395 -3.23 -5.04 -20.08
C MET A 395 -2.06 -5.59 -19.27
N ILE A 396 -0.86 -5.51 -19.85
CA ILE A 396 0.38 -5.95 -19.21
C ILE A 396 1.28 -4.74 -19.02
N ILE A 397 1.70 -4.51 -17.78
CA ILE A 397 2.55 -3.38 -17.42
C ILE A 397 3.96 -3.90 -17.32
N ILE A 398 4.72 -3.68 -18.40
CA ILE A 398 6.08 -4.18 -18.57
C ILE A 398 7.12 -3.29 -17.90
N ASN A 399 6.74 -2.08 -17.50
CA ASN A 399 7.54 -1.20 -16.67
C ASN A 399 6.83 -0.93 -15.33
N PRO A 400 7.14 -1.68 -14.25
CA PRO A 400 6.51 -1.48 -12.94
C PRO A 400 6.64 -0.05 -12.39
N SER A 401 7.73 0.66 -12.70
CA SER A 401 7.95 2.06 -12.27
C SER A 401 6.82 2.98 -12.74
N TYR A 402 6.21 2.70 -13.89
CA TYR A 402 5.10 3.48 -14.42
C TYR A 402 3.90 3.54 -13.46
N ILE A 403 3.49 2.40 -12.90
CA ILE A 403 2.43 2.37 -11.88
C ILE A 403 2.90 3.07 -10.62
N VAL A 404 4.11 2.75 -10.14
CA VAL A 404 4.54 3.25 -8.84
C VAL A 404 4.66 4.77 -8.86
N ASP A 405 5.22 5.34 -9.94
CA ASP A 405 5.28 6.79 -10.16
C ASP A 405 3.88 7.41 -10.24
N ALA A 406 2.94 6.76 -10.93
CA ALA A 406 1.56 7.22 -11.02
C ALA A 406 0.88 7.26 -9.65
N LEU A 407 0.99 6.19 -8.87
CA LEU A 407 0.43 6.12 -7.51
C LEU A 407 1.09 7.16 -6.61
N GLY A 408 2.39 7.36 -6.78
CA GLY A 408 3.16 8.39 -6.11
C GLY A 408 2.65 9.81 -6.28
N LYS A 409 2.07 10.13 -7.43
CA LYS A 409 1.46 11.44 -7.67
C LYS A 409 0.28 11.76 -6.76
N ILE A 410 -0.31 10.78 -6.08
CA ILE A 410 -1.44 11.00 -5.14
C ILE A 410 -0.97 11.60 -3.81
N PHE A 411 0.34 11.47 -3.49
CA PHE A 411 0.91 11.95 -2.23
C PHE A 411 1.68 13.29 -2.34
N PRO A 412 1.40 14.20 -3.30
CA PRO A 412 2.32 15.27 -3.59
C PRO A 412 2.30 16.29 -2.44
N LEU A 413 3.47 16.44 -1.84
CA LEU A 413 3.85 17.54 -0.94
C LEU A 413 3.84 18.90 -1.63
N ASN A 414 3.86 18.90 -2.97
CA ASN A 414 4.15 20.05 -3.81
C ASN A 414 2.91 20.67 -4.47
N VAL A 415 1.72 20.10 -4.29
CA VAL A 415 0.51 20.81 -4.69
C VAL A 415 0.15 21.73 -3.55
N ASN A 416 0.54 23.00 -3.66
CA ASN A 416 -0.08 24.03 -2.83
C ASN A 416 -1.58 24.00 -3.16
N PRO A 417 -2.45 23.52 -2.26
CA PRO A 417 -3.88 23.35 -2.56
C PRO A 417 -4.53 24.69 -2.93
N ASP A 418 -3.90 25.82 -2.56
CA ASP A 418 -4.36 27.17 -2.85
C ASP A 418 -3.98 27.69 -4.24
N ARG A 419 -3.24 26.92 -5.06
CA ARG A 419 -2.80 27.35 -6.40
C ARG A 419 -3.24 26.36 -7.47
N GLY A 420 -4.32 26.69 -8.19
CA GLY A 420 -4.71 25.97 -9.41
C GLY A 420 -6.21 25.92 -9.65
N ARG A 421 -6.61 25.32 -10.77
CA ARG A 421 -8.01 25.15 -11.18
C ARG A 421 -8.79 24.18 -10.27
N HIS A 422 -8.09 23.26 -9.61
CA HIS A 422 -8.67 22.18 -8.79
C HIS A 422 -8.47 22.37 -7.28
N CYS A 423 -8.39 23.61 -6.79
CA CYS A 423 -8.12 23.90 -5.38
C CYS A 423 -9.16 23.32 -4.43
N LYS A 424 -10.45 23.35 -4.81
CA LYS A 424 -11.55 22.80 -4.01
C LYS A 424 -11.45 21.29 -3.88
N GLU A 425 -11.15 20.61 -4.98
CA GLU A 425 -11.00 19.17 -5.04
C GLU A 425 -9.77 18.71 -4.23
N TRP A 426 -8.65 19.43 -4.32
CA TRP A 426 -7.48 19.15 -3.49
C TRP A 426 -7.77 19.34 -2.01
N LYS A 427 -8.48 20.41 -1.64
CA LYS A 427 -8.87 20.65 -0.25
C LYS A 427 -9.78 19.54 0.27
N LEU A 428 -10.78 19.14 -0.52
CA LEU A 428 -11.67 18.03 -0.21
C LEU A 428 -10.89 16.71 -0.01
N PHE A 429 -9.91 16.44 -0.88
CA PHE A 429 -9.10 15.24 -0.79
C PHE A 429 -8.23 15.22 0.48
N HIS A 430 -7.59 16.32 0.85
CA HIS A 430 -6.74 16.39 2.04
C HIS A 430 -7.51 16.46 3.36
N GLU A 431 -8.67 17.13 3.39
CA GLU A 431 -9.45 17.32 4.61
C GLU A 431 -10.43 16.18 4.89
N CYS A 432 -10.96 15.55 3.83
CA CYS A 432 -12.00 14.50 3.96
C CYS A 432 -11.55 13.14 3.39
N GLY A 433 -10.40 13.04 2.73
CA GLY A 433 -9.97 11.80 2.08
C GLY A 433 -10.79 11.48 0.83
N ILE A 434 -11.52 12.45 0.27
CA ILE A 434 -12.43 12.23 -0.87
C ILE A 434 -11.77 12.68 -2.17
N LEU A 435 -11.40 11.69 -2.99
CA LEU A 435 -10.82 11.88 -4.32
C LEU A 435 -11.92 11.88 -5.38
N VAL A 436 -12.03 12.96 -6.13
CA VAL A 436 -13.11 13.15 -7.13
C VAL A 436 -12.61 13.08 -8.57
N GLN A 437 -13.49 12.69 -9.48
CA GLN A 437 -13.18 12.48 -10.90
C GLN A 437 -12.40 13.59 -11.61
N PRO A 438 -12.81 14.87 -11.52
CA PRO A 438 -12.05 15.93 -12.16
C PRO A 438 -10.59 16.01 -11.69
N LEU A 439 -10.33 15.67 -10.43
CA LEU A 439 -9.00 15.74 -9.84
C LEU A 439 -8.10 14.60 -10.30
N TYR A 440 -8.55 13.35 -10.18
CA TYR A 440 -7.70 12.21 -10.56
C TYR A 440 -7.48 12.11 -12.08
N VAL A 441 -8.43 12.60 -12.89
CA VAL A 441 -8.26 12.72 -14.35
C VAL A 441 -7.16 13.71 -14.70
N GLU A 442 -7.14 14.88 -14.06
CA GLU A 442 -6.05 15.86 -14.29
C GLU A 442 -4.72 15.36 -13.72
N LEU A 443 -4.73 14.68 -12.56
CA LEU A 443 -3.53 14.15 -11.89
C LEU A 443 -2.77 13.16 -12.77
N TRP A 444 -3.49 12.27 -13.45
CA TRP A 444 -2.90 11.21 -14.27
C TRP A 444 -2.98 11.47 -15.77
N LYS A 445 -3.30 12.69 -16.18
CA LYS A 445 -3.44 13.07 -17.60
C LYS A 445 -2.18 12.84 -18.45
N GLU A 446 -1.01 12.91 -17.83
CA GLU A 446 0.27 12.65 -18.51
C GLU A 446 0.57 11.15 -18.72
N TYR A 447 -0.15 10.26 -18.02
CA TYR A 447 -0.02 8.81 -18.13
C TYR A 447 -0.88 8.28 -19.27
N LYS A 448 -0.47 8.56 -20.51
CA LYS A 448 -1.28 8.27 -21.72
C LYS A 448 -1.49 6.78 -22.01
N ASP A 449 -0.60 5.93 -21.53
CA ASP A 449 -0.65 4.47 -21.78
C ASP A 449 -1.76 3.77 -20.98
N ALA A 450 -2.38 4.43 -20.00
CA ALA A 450 -3.45 3.89 -19.18
C ALA A 450 -4.51 4.96 -18.87
N SER A 451 -5.80 4.60 -18.89
CA SER A 451 -6.84 5.52 -18.42
C SER A 451 -6.72 5.78 -16.92
N SER A 452 -7.07 6.98 -16.47
CA SER A 452 -7.07 7.36 -15.04
C SER A 452 -7.89 6.40 -14.16
N GLU A 453 -8.95 5.79 -14.71
CA GLU A 453 -9.79 4.81 -14.01
C GLU A 453 -9.02 3.53 -13.66
N ILE A 454 -8.00 3.14 -14.45
CA ILE A 454 -7.22 1.93 -14.19
C ILE A 454 -6.44 2.07 -12.88
N PHE A 455 -5.82 3.23 -12.62
CA PHE A 455 -5.12 3.48 -11.36
C PHE A 455 -6.07 3.40 -10.15
N LEU A 456 -7.30 3.90 -10.28
CA LEU A 456 -8.32 3.74 -9.24
C LEU A 456 -8.72 2.30 -9.04
N LYS A 457 -8.96 1.55 -10.12
CA LYS A 457 -9.30 0.13 -10.03
C LYS A 457 -8.20 -0.67 -9.34
N VAL A 458 -6.93 -0.34 -9.57
CA VAL A 458 -5.78 -0.91 -8.84
C VAL A 458 -5.86 -0.58 -7.34
N LEU A 459 -6.09 0.68 -6.98
CA LEU A 459 -6.22 1.09 -5.58
C LEU A 459 -7.42 0.45 -4.88
N VAL A 460 -8.55 0.31 -5.57
CA VAL A 460 -9.75 -0.36 -5.07
C VAL A 460 -9.51 -1.86 -4.90
N HIS A 461 -8.85 -2.51 -5.87
CA HIS A 461 -8.49 -3.92 -5.79
C HIS A 461 -7.66 -4.21 -4.52
N PHE A 462 -6.70 -3.34 -4.22
CA PHE A 462 -5.85 -3.45 -3.03
C PHE A 462 -6.45 -2.90 -1.73
N ARG A 463 -7.73 -2.51 -1.76
CA ARG A 463 -8.49 -1.97 -0.61
C ARG A 463 -7.85 -0.70 -0.03
N ILE A 464 -7.22 0.10 -0.87
CA ILE A 464 -6.63 1.39 -0.52
C ILE A 464 -7.66 2.52 -0.71
N ALA A 465 -8.59 2.33 -1.65
CA ALA A 465 -9.69 3.23 -1.93
C ALA A 465 -11.02 2.48 -2.07
N VAL A 466 -12.13 3.18 -1.91
CA VAL A 466 -13.49 2.67 -2.10
C VAL A 466 -14.37 3.74 -2.73
N GLU A 467 -15.20 3.36 -3.70
CA GLU A 467 -16.16 4.29 -4.30
C GLU A 467 -17.25 4.63 -3.27
N VAL A 468 -17.58 5.92 -3.17
CA VAL A 468 -18.54 6.44 -2.19
C VAL A 468 -19.45 7.47 -2.85
N GLU A 469 -20.66 7.61 -2.33
CA GLU A 469 -21.54 8.73 -2.64
C GLU A 469 -21.61 9.64 -1.42
N THR A 470 -21.15 10.88 -1.57
CA THR A 470 -21.19 11.88 -0.49
C THR A 470 -21.80 13.19 -0.98
N ASP A 471 -22.37 13.95 -0.05
CA ASP A 471 -22.88 15.30 -0.28
C ASP A 471 -21.76 16.35 -0.49
N LYS A 472 -20.49 15.96 -0.33
CA LYS A 472 -19.32 16.85 -0.41
C LYS A 472 -18.99 17.31 -1.82
N TYR A 473 -19.43 16.58 -2.84
CA TYR A 473 -19.20 16.95 -4.25
C TYR A 473 -20.43 16.63 -5.11
N PRO A 474 -20.81 17.51 -6.05
CA PRO A 474 -22.04 17.33 -6.81
C PRO A 474 -21.97 16.13 -7.79
N PRO A 475 -23.07 15.37 -7.96
CA PRO A 475 -23.19 14.38 -9.02
C PRO A 475 -23.13 15.05 -10.41
N PRO A 476 -22.75 14.32 -11.48
CA PRO A 476 -22.55 12.87 -11.57
C PRO A 476 -21.08 12.42 -11.37
N SER A 477 -20.24 13.25 -10.77
CA SER A 477 -18.80 12.93 -10.63
C SER A 477 -18.59 11.78 -9.65
N LYS A 478 -17.83 10.76 -10.06
CA LYS A 478 -17.40 9.68 -9.16
C LYS A 478 -16.55 10.22 -8.01
N GLN A 479 -16.72 9.63 -6.83
CA GLN A 479 -15.98 9.97 -5.62
C GLN A 479 -15.41 8.70 -4.98
N TYR A 480 -14.20 8.79 -4.46
CA TYR A 480 -13.53 7.68 -3.80
C TYR A 480 -13.00 8.12 -2.44
N PHE A 481 -13.32 7.36 -1.40
CA PHE A 481 -12.73 7.56 -0.09
C PHE A 481 -11.38 6.86 0.02
N MET A 482 -10.39 7.58 0.52
CA MET A 482 -9.00 7.15 0.64
C MET A 482 -8.42 7.75 1.94
N PRO A 483 -8.39 6.99 3.05
CA PRO A 483 -8.03 7.52 4.36
C PRO A 483 -6.54 7.84 4.52
N LEU A 484 -5.67 7.20 3.73
CA LEU A 484 -4.21 7.35 3.81
C LEU A 484 -3.70 8.78 3.55
N VAL A 485 -4.47 9.67 2.91
CA VAL A 485 -4.05 11.06 2.67
C VAL A 485 -4.40 12.00 3.82
N LEU A 486 -5.22 11.53 4.75
CA LEU A 486 -5.60 12.30 5.92
C LEU A 486 -4.42 12.49 6.86
N LYS A 487 -4.54 13.48 7.73
CA LYS A 487 -3.61 13.69 8.85
C LYS A 487 -3.94 12.71 9.98
N SER A 488 -2.93 12.33 10.73
CA SER A 488 -3.11 11.55 11.96
C SER A 488 -3.56 12.47 13.09
N THR A 489 -4.36 11.93 14.01
CA THR A 489 -4.73 12.61 15.25
C THR A 489 -3.99 11.99 16.43
N LYS A 490 -3.84 12.76 17.51
CA LYS A 490 -3.21 12.25 18.74
C LYS A 490 -4.19 11.33 19.45
N VAL A 491 -3.82 10.06 19.59
CA VAL A 491 -4.61 9.08 20.34
C VAL A 491 -3.99 8.94 21.71
N ASN A 492 -4.63 9.53 22.73
CA ASN A 492 -4.26 9.29 24.12
C ASN A 492 -5.10 8.13 24.65
N SER A 493 -4.48 6.97 24.85
CA SER A 493 -5.12 5.77 25.44
C SER A 493 -5.75 6.03 26.81
N SER A 494 -5.35 7.12 27.49
CA SER A 494 -5.80 7.52 28.83
C SER A 494 -6.75 8.72 28.87
N SER A 495 -7.09 9.36 27.75
CA SER A 495 -7.92 10.60 27.75
C SER A 495 -9.12 10.58 26.80
N MET A 496 -9.75 9.42 26.61
CA MET A 496 -11.12 9.38 26.06
C MET A 496 -12.15 9.42 27.21
N THR A 497 -11.99 10.38 28.13
CA THR A 497 -13.12 10.78 29.01
C THR A 497 -14.09 11.56 28.15
N LEU A 498 -15.17 10.90 27.76
CA LEU A 498 -16.24 11.44 26.94
C LEU A 498 -17.18 12.34 27.76
N PRO A 499 -17.98 13.19 27.09
CA PRO A 499 -19.05 13.95 27.74
C PRO A 499 -19.98 13.02 28.51
N SER A 500 -20.49 13.49 29.64
CA SER A 500 -21.29 12.77 30.65
C SER A 500 -22.53 12.03 30.11
N ASP A 501 -22.93 12.30 28.88
CA ASP A 501 -24.28 12.02 28.37
C ASP A 501 -24.32 10.95 27.26
N SER A 502 -23.21 10.26 26.95
CA SER A 502 -23.18 9.22 25.91
C SER A 502 -23.29 7.80 26.48
N ILE A 503 -24.22 6.99 25.95
CA ILE A 503 -24.28 5.54 26.21
C ILE A 503 -23.28 4.87 25.26
N GLN A 504 -22.29 4.16 25.81
CA GLN A 504 -21.27 3.48 25.02
C GLN A 504 -21.29 1.98 25.32
N ALA A 505 -21.17 1.15 24.27
CA ALA A 505 -20.88 -0.27 24.43
C ALA A 505 -19.44 -0.48 24.93
N ALA A 506 -19.14 -1.65 25.49
CA ALA A 506 -17.76 -1.99 25.81
C ALA A 506 -16.89 -1.96 24.52
N PRO A 507 -15.70 -1.33 24.54
CA PRO A 507 -14.86 -1.23 23.35
C PRO A 507 -14.42 -2.61 22.88
N LEU A 508 -14.44 -2.82 21.57
CA LEU A 508 -13.87 -4.01 20.94
C LEU A 508 -12.41 -3.73 20.57
N HIS A 509 -11.51 -4.65 20.93
CA HIS A 509 -10.08 -4.56 20.64
C HIS A 509 -9.65 -5.67 19.69
N ILE A 510 -8.96 -5.30 18.61
CA ILE A 510 -8.30 -6.24 17.68
C ILE A 510 -6.79 -6.12 17.88
N THR A 511 -6.17 -7.22 18.27
CA THR A 511 -4.72 -7.33 18.47
C THR A 511 -4.13 -8.41 17.57
N PHE A 512 -2.81 -8.34 17.36
CA PHE A 512 -2.08 -9.30 16.54
C PHE A 512 -1.06 -10.04 17.40
N ASN A 513 -0.83 -11.32 17.10
CA ASN A 513 0.15 -12.14 17.83
C ASN A 513 1.59 -11.58 17.73
N SER A 514 1.88 -10.82 16.68
CA SER A 514 3.14 -10.07 16.51
C SER A 514 3.34 -8.97 17.56
N GLY A 515 2.26 -8.50 18.20
CA GLY A 515 2.24 -7.32 19.06
C GLY A 515 2.15 -6.00 18.30
N TYR A 516 2.06 -6.03 16.97
CA TYR A 516 2.03 -4.83 16.12
C TYR A 516 0.94 -4.93 15.06
N ILE A 517 0.29 -3.80 14.77
CA ILE A 517 -0.67 -3.68 13.67
C ILE A 517 0.10 -3.65 12.34
N PRO A 518 -0.18 -4.57 11.40
CA PRO A 518 0.45 -4.58 10.09
C PRO A 518 0.31 -3.25 9.34
N PRO A 519 1.38 -2.72 8.70
CA PRO A 519 1.29 -1.51 7.90
C PRO A 519 0.14 -1.57 6.87
N GLY A 520 -0.66 -0.50 6.82
CA GLY A 520 -1.83 -0.38 5.96
C GLY A 520 -3.04 -1.23 6.37
N PHE A 521 -2.99 -1.99 7.49
CA PHE A 521 -4.16 -2.75 7.97
C PHE A 521 -5.34 -1.82 8.25
N PHE A 522 -5.14 -0.74 9.02
CA PHE A 522 -6.20 0.21 9.37
C PHE A 522 -6.87 0.76 8.10
N THR A 523 -6.10 1.29 7.16
CA THR A 523 -6.56 1.79 5.85
C THR A 523 -7.43 0.76 5.13
N ARG A 524 -6.96 -0.49 4.99
CA ARG A 524 -7.73 -1.55 4.33
C ARG A 524 -9.00 -1.92 5.10
N PHE A 525 -8.92 -1.94 6.42
CA PHE A 525 -10.03 -2.30 7.30
C PHE A 525 -11.15 -1.28 7.21
N VAL A 526 -10.85 0.02 7.34
CA VAL A 526 -11.87 1.08 7.27
C VAL A 526 -12.49 1.18 5.87
N VAL A 527 -11.69 1.00 4.80
CA VAL A 527 -12.19 0.94 3.42
C VAL A 527 -13.19 -0.21 3.24
N VAL A 528 -12.95 -1.37 3.85
CA VAL A 528 -13.92 -2.48 3.83
C VAL A 528 -15.20 -2.11 4.57
N LEU A 529 -15.11 -1.44 5.72
CA LEU A 529 -16.27 -1.01 6.52
C LEU A 529 -17.13 0.05 5.80
N THR A 530 -16.54 0.94 5.01
CA THR A 530 -17.27 1.94 4.21
C THR A 530 -18.28 1.32 3.24
N ASN A 531 -18.13 0.05 2.84
CA ASN A 531 -19.13 -0.63 2.01
C ASN A 531 -20.42 -0.99 2.77
N LYS A 532 -20.40 -0.92 4.11
CA LYS A 532 -21.51 -1.32 4.98
C LYS A 532 -22.03 -0.19 5.86
N MET A 533 -21.25 0.87 6.03
CA MET A 533 -21.54 1.97 6.94
C MET A 533 -21.25 3.30 6.26
N GLU A 534 -21.98 4.34 6.64
CA GLU A 534 -21.82 5.67 6.05
C GLU A 534 -20.70 6.45 6.74
N LEU A 535 -19.89 7.20 5.99
CA LEU A 535 -18.82 8.04 6.56
C LEU A 535 -19.40 9.25 7.30
N CYS A 536 -18.87 9.55 8.49
CA CYS A 536 -19.24 10.73 9.26
C CYS A 536 -18.16 11.82 9.18
N PHE A 537 -18.50 12.98 8.61
CA PHE A 537 -17.58 14.12 8.43
C PHE A 537 -17.81 15.27 9.43
N GLU A 538 -18.44 15.00 10.57
CA GLU A 538 -18.72 16.02 11.59
C GLU A 538 -17.44 16.57 12.21
N LYS A 539 -17.41 17.90 12.44
CA LYS A 539 -16.20 18.61 12.86
C LYS A 539 -15.67 18.20 14.23
N ASP A 540 -16.55 17.78 15.14
CA ASP A 540 -16.19 17.48 16.53
C ASP A 540 -15.67 16.04 16.71
N ILE A 541 -15.94 15.16 15.75
CA ILE A 541 -15.53 13.74 15.79
C ILE A 541 -14.42 13.46 14.76
N GLY A 542 -14.52 14.07 13.57
CA GLY A 542 -13.50 14.09 12.52
C GLY A 542 -13.19 12.74 11.84
N ILE A 543 -12.58 12.82 10.66
CA ILE A 543 -11.95 11.67 9.99
C ILE A 543 -10.45 11.94 9.90
N TYR A 544 -9.67 10.95 10.31
CA TYR A 544 -8.22 10.99 10.38
C TYR A 544 -7.64 9.71 9.80
N ARG A 545 -6.35 9.76 9.49
CA ARG A 545 -5.57 8.63 8.97
C ARG A 545 -5.61 7.40 9.87
N ASN A 546 -5.65 7.63 11.18
CA ASN A 546 -5.65 6.62 12.24
C ASN A 546 -6.96 6.60 13.03
N ARG A 547 -8.00 7.33 12.59
CA ARG A 547 -9.31 7.33 13.27
C ARG A 547 -10.43 7.69 12.31
N VAL A 548 -11.37 6.77 12.07
CA VAL A 548 -12.51 6.99 11.18
C VAL A 548 -13.80 6.74 11.93
N THR A 549 -14.78 7.63 11.75
CA THR A 549 -16.11 7.50 12.34
C THR A 549 -17.12 7.18 11.25
N PHE A 550 -17.98 6.22 11.54
CA PHE A 550 -19.07 5.80 10.68
C PHE A 550 -20.41 6.00 11.36
N ARG A 551 -21.45 6.28 10.58
CA ARG A 551 -22.85 6.14 10.98
C ARG A 551 -23.36 4.78 10.52
N TYR A 552 -24.00 4.08 11.44
CA TYR A 552 -24.67 2.82 11.18
C TYR A 552 -26.10 2.91 11.69
N GLN A 553 -27.05 2.57 10.83
CA GLN A 553 -28.45 2.43 11.21
C GLN A 553 -28.86 0.99 10.93
N ASP A 554 -29.23 0.26 11.99
CA ASP A 554 -29.82 -1.06 11.83
C ASP A 554 -31.16 -0.92 11.11
N PRO A 555 -31.46 -1.73 10.07
CA PRO A 555 -32.74 -1.67 9.36
C PRO A 555 -33.97 -1.81 10.27
N ASP A 556 -33.83 -2.52 11.39
CA ASP A 556 -34.89 -2.76 12.37
C ASP A 556 -34.90 -1.71 13.51
N SER A 557 -33.97 -0.73 13.49
CA SER A 557 -33.86 0.33 14.49
C SER A 557 -34.01 1.73 13.91
N THR A 558 -34.65 2.62 14.67
CA THR A 558 -34.70 4.06 14.38
C THR A 558 -33.48 4.83 14.88
N THR A 559 -32.57 4.15 15.59
CA THR A 559 -31.38 4.77 16.18
C THR A 559 -30.19 4.70 15.24
N ILE A 560 -29.46 5.81 15.15
CA ILE A 560 -28.16 5.88 14.48
C ILE A 560 -27.06 5.68 15.53
N GLU A 561 -26.17 4.73 15.25
CA GLU A 561 -24.99 4.44 16.05
C GLU A 561 -23.76 5.02 15.37
N HIS A 562 -22.86 5.58 16.16
CA HIS A 562 -21.56 6.05 15.70
C HIS A 562 -20.50 4.99 16.02
N VAL A 563 -19.97 4.37 14.97
CA VAL A 563 -18.89 3.38 15.06
C VAL A 563 -17.58 4.10 14.81
N ILE A 564 -16.74 4.20 15.83
CA ILE A 564 -15.45 4.89 15.79
C ILE A 564 -14.35 3.83 15.79
N VAL A 565 -13.57 3.78 14.71
CA VAL A 565 -12.44 2.87 14.58
C VAL A 565 -11.16 3.67 14.73
N THR A 566 -10.30 3.29 15.68
CA THR A 566 -9.06 4.00 16.01
C THR A 566 -7.87 3.05 15.97
N ASP A 567 -6.80 3.45 15.31
CA ASP A 567 -5.49 2.80 15.35
C ASP A 567 -4.65 3.41 16.48
N CYS A 568 -4.41 2.60 17.51
CA CYS A 568 -3.62 2.96 18.69
C CYS A 568 -2.16 2.48 18.59
N THR A 569 -1.68 2.09 17.40
CA THR A 569 -0.33 1.52 17.10
C THR A 569 -0.15 0.04 17.45
N ASP A 570 -0.65 -0.40 18.60
CA ASP A 570 -0.57 -1.80 19.07
C ASP A 570 -1.93 -2.52 19.05
N VAL A 571 -3.03 -1.76 19.11
CA VAL A 571 -4.40 -2.26 19.07
C VAL A 571 -5.30 -1.42 18.17
N ILE A 572 -6.19 -2.08 17.42
CA ILE A 572 -7.32 -1.39 16.77
C ILE A 572 -8.48 -1.39 17.76
N GLN A 573 -8.89 -0.19 18.17
CA GLN A 573 -10.03 0.00 19.06
C GLN A 573 -11.27 0.38 18.26
N ILE A 574 -12.38 -0.28 18.55
CA ILE A 574 -13.68 0.00 17.97
C ILE A 574 -14.64 0.37 19.09
N ASP A 575 -15.08 1.62 19.06
CA ASP A 575 -16.05 2.18 19.99
C ASP A 575 -17.39 2.33 19.28
N VAL A 576 -18.47 1.90 19.94
CA VAL A 576 -19.84 2.14 19.45
C VAL A 576 -20.53 3.07 20.43
N GLN A 577 -20.85 4.26 19.93
CA GLN A 577 -21.50 5.33 20.71
C GLN A 577 -22.90 5.56 20.18
N HIS A 578 -23.84 5.71 21.10
CA HIS A 578 -25.17 6.23 20.78
C HIS A 578 -25.13 7.76 20.91
N HIS A 579 -25.19 8.47 19.79
CA HIS A 579 -25.13 9.93 19.79
C HIS A 579 -26.53 10.53 19.83
N HIS A 580 -26.85 11.25 20.90
CA HIS A 580 -28.14 11.94 21.05
C HIS A 580 -28.34 13.14 20.11
N LEU A 581 -27.32 13.50 19.30
CA LEU A 581 -27.27 14.75 18.51
C LEU A 581 -28.01 14.70 17.16
N ASP A 582 -28.36 13.52 16.64
CA ASP A 582 -29.25 13.40 15.46
C ASP A 582 -30.68 13.94 15.73
N GLN A 583 -31.01 14.24 16.99
CA GLN A 583 -32.24 14.94 17.36
C GLN A 583 -32.31 16.39 16.87
N GLU A 584 -31.18 17.03 16.53
CA GLU A 584 -31.19 18.37 15.94
C GLU A 584 -31.53 18.36 14.43
N LEU A 585 -31.25 17.26 13.73
CA LEU A 585 -31.49 17.11 12.29
C LEU A 585 -32.91 16.64 11.94
N CYS A 586 -33.59 15.93 12.84
CA CYS A 586 -34.99 15.51 12.68
C CYS A 586 -35.78 15.72 13.98
N PRO A 587 -36.15 16.97 14.33
CA PRO A 587 -36.94 17.26 15.53
C PRO A 587 -38.26 16.45 15.58
N GLU A 588 -38.80 16.05 14.44
CA GLU A 588 -40.05 15.29 14.30
C GLU A 588 -40.02 13.90 14.97
N ASN A 589 -38.84 13.29 15.17
CA ASN A 589 -38.71 11.97 15.81
C ASN A 589 -38.46 12.06 17.34
N SER A 590 -38.53 13.26 17.93
CA SER A 590 -38.25 13.43 19.37
C SER A 590 -39.28 12.72 20.27
N GLU A 591 -40.52 12.54 19.81
CA GLU A 591 -41.57 11.81 20.54
C GLU A 591 -41.25 10.30 20.61
N GLU A 592 -40.84 9.68 19.50
CA GLU A 592 -40.45 8.26 19.47
C GLU A 592 -39.28 7.97 20.41
N PHE A 593 -38.36 8.92 20.59
CA PHE A 593 -37.26 8.79 21.53
C PHE A 593 -37.72 8.88 23.00
N VAL A 594 -38.70 9.74 23.30
CA VAL A 594 -39.32 9.77 24.64
C VAL A 594 -39.97 8.42 24.95
N ASP A 595 -40.70 7.85 23.99
CA ASP A 595 -41.33 6.53 24.14
C ASP A 595 -40.29 5.42 24.33
N TYR A 596 -39.17 5.46 23.59
CA TYR A 596 -38.06 4.55 23.79
C TYR A 596 -37.47 4.66 25.21
N LEU A 597 -37.19 5.86 25.71
CA LEU A 597 -36.65 6.07 27.06
C LEU A 597 -37.62 5.56 28.15
N ILE A 598 -38.93 5.74 27.94
CA ILE A 598 -39.96 5.16 28.81
C ILE A 598 -39.90 3.62 28.77
N SER A 599 -39.73 3.03 27.58
CA SER A 599 -39.69 1.57 27.40
C SER A 599 -38.51 0.88 28.10
N ILE A 600 -37.38 1.59 28.27
CA ILE A 600 -36.18 1.10 28.98
C ILE A 600 -36.08 1.59 30.44
N ASP A 601 -37.17 2.13 31.00
CA ASP A 601 -37.29 2.66 32.38
C ASP A 601 -36.32 3.83 32.73
N ARG A 602 -35.83 4.57 31.73
CA ARG A 602 -35.01 5.80 31.91
C ARG A 602 -35.90 7.04 32.01
N LEU A 603 -36.73 7.08 33.06
CA LEU A 603 -37.83 8.05 33.16
C LEU A 603 -37.38 9.49 33.43
N ASP A 604 -36.25 9.72 34.12
CA ASP A 604 -35.73 11.07 34.37
C ASP A 604 -35.35 11.76 33.06
N GLU A 605 -34.64 11.06 32.19
CA GLU A 605 -34.23 11.55 30.88
C GLU A 605 -35.41 11.71 29.92
N ALA A 606 -36.39 10.79 29.98
CA ALA A 606 -37.62 10.93 29.22
C ALA A 606 -38.35 12.22 29.60
N ALA A 607 -38.40 12.55 30.90
CA ALA A 607 -39.03 13.77 31.39
C ALA A 607 -38.25 15.03 30.96
N ILE A 608 -36.91 15.02 31.07
CA ILE A 608 -36.06 16.13 30.61
C ILE A 608 -36.32 16.41 29.12
N LYS A 609 -36.31 15.35 28.30
CA LYS A 609 -36.52 15.48 26.86
C LYS A 609 -37.91 16.00 26.53
N LEU A 610 -38.94 15.48 27.19
CA LEU A 610 -40.32 15.92 26.97
C LEU A 610 -40.50 17.39 27.41
N ALA A 611 -39.80 17.84 28.46
CA ALA A 611 -39.76 19.25 28.86
C ALA A 611 -39.06 20.15 27.82
N GLU A 612 -37.98 19.70 27.18
CA GLU A 612 -37.35 20.42 26.07
C GLU A 612 -38.30 20.57 24.88
N ILE A 613 -38.99 19.48 24.50
CA ILE A 613 -39.96 19.44 23.40
C ILE A 613 -41.09 20.46 23.64
N VAL A 614 -41.67 20.47 24.85
CA VAL A 614 -42.75 21.40 25.23
C VAL A 614 -42.31 22.87 25.18
N ASN A 615 -41.05 23.14 25.54
CA ASN A 615 -40.53 24.51 25.57
C ASN A 615 -40.07 25.02 24.19
N LYS A 616 -39.76 24.14 23.25
CA LYS A 616 -39.31 24.51 21.90
C LYS A 616 -40.47 25.09 21.07
N GLU A 617 -40.35 26.35 20.67
CA GLU A 617 -41.42 27.04 19.94
C GLU A 617 -41.66 26.48 18.53
N SER A 618 -40.60 26.05 17.87
CA SER A 618 -40.59 25.51 16.52
C SER A 618 -40.89 24.02 16.40
N PHE A 619 -41.16 23.32 17.51
CA PHE A 619 -41.46 21.90 17.49
C PHE A 619 -42.89 21.61 17.01
N PHE A 620 -43.02 20.65 16.10
CA PHE A 620 -44.29 20.10 15.61
C PHE A 620 -44.30 18.59 15.84
N SER A 621 -45.38 18.09 16.44
CA SER A 621 -45.54 16.67 16.73
C SER A 621 -45.85 15.88 15.45
N LYS A 622 -45.18 14.74 15.27
CA LYS A 622 -45.42 13.82 14.16
C LYS A 622 -46.78 13.12 14.29
N GLU A 623 -47.24 12.93 15.52
CA GLU A 623 -48.56 12.39 15.85
C GLU A 623 -49.67 13.47 15.87
N GLY A 624 -49.33 14.74 15.58
CA GLY A 624 -50.28 15.84 15.59
C GLY A 624 -50.67 16.33 17.00
N LYS A 625 -49.89 15.98 18.03
CA LYS A 625 -50.12 16.44 19.41
C LYS A 625 -49.93 17.95 19.54
N SER A 626 -50.86 18.58 20.23
CA SER A 626 -50.73 19.98 20.65
C SER A 626 -49.68 20.12 21.76
N LYS A 627 -49.11 21.32 21.91
CA LYS A 627 -48.17 21.60 23.01
C LYS A 627 -48.78 21.40 24.40
N PHE A 628 -50.10 21.56 24.53
CA PHE A 628 -50.80 21.25 25.76
C PHE A 628 -50.80 19.74 26.04
N GLN A 629 -51.04 18.90 25.03
CA GLN A 629 -51.00 17.44 25.19
C GLN A 629 -49.61 16.95 25.60
N LEU A 630 -48.54 17.47 24.97
CA LEU A 630 -47.16 17.15 25.32
C LEU A 630 -46.81 17.60 26.75
N TRP A 631 -47.30 18.78 27.16
CA TRP A 631 -47.12 19.27 28.53
C TRP A 631 -47.91 18.42 29.54
N TYR A 632 -49.10 17.96 29.18
CA TYR A 632 -49.90 17.06 30.01
C TYR A 632 -49.24 15.68 30.17
N GLU A 633 -48.68 15.12 29.09
CA GLU A 633 -47.90 13.88 29.14
C GLU A 633 -46.68 14.00 30.05
N LEU A 634 -45.99 15.16 30.04
CA LEU A 634 -44.91 15.45 30.98
C LEU A 634 -45.41 15.49 32.43
N CYS A 635 -46.54 16.14 32.69
CA CYS A 635 -47.13 16.17 34.02
C CYS A 635 -47.55 14.76 34.50
N GLU A 636 -48.16 13.94 33.64
CA GLU A 636 -48.51 12.55 33.92
C GLU A 636 -47.28 11.69 34.22
N LEU A 637 -46.20 11.84 33.43
CA LEU A 637 -44.95 11.10 33.61
C LEU A 637 -44.30 11.44 34.96
N ILE A 638 -44.25 12.72 35.33
CA ILE A 638 -43.74 13.18 36.62
C ILE A 638 -44.62 12.69 37.77
N ALA A 639 -45.94 12.84 37.66
CA ALA A 639 -46.89 12.49 38.72
C ALA A 639 -46.91 10.99 39.03
N LYS A 640 -46.76 10.13 38.01
CA LYS A 640 -46.71 8.68 38.19
C LYS A 640 -45.36 8.19 38.70
N ASN A 641 -44.28 8.96 38.54
CA ASN A 641 -42.92 8.54 38.82
C ASN A 641 -42.09 9.57 39.63
N PRO A 642 -42.59 10.05 40.80
CA PRO A 642 -41.96 11.13 41.55
C PRO A 642 -40.56 10.76 42.08
N ASP A 643 -40.32 9.48 42.37
CA ASP A 643 -39.03 9.00 42.90
C ASP A 643 -37.98 8.81 41.81
N LYS A 644 -38.40 8.78 40.53
CA LYS A 644 -37.52 8.53 39.38
C LYS A 644 -37.21 9.78 38.56
N VAL A 645 -38.05 10.83 38.64
CA VAL A 645 -37.82 12.11 37.96
C VAL A 645 -37.26 13.12 38.96
N THR A 646 -35.95 13.35 38.92
CA THR A 646 -35.21 14.16 39.92
C THR A 646 -34.55 15.40 39.33
N SER A 647 -34.31 15.41 38.01
CA SER A 647 -33.54 16.47 37.35
C SER A 647 -34.36 17.71 36.97
N LEU A 648 -35.69 17.66 37.12
CA LEU A 648 -36.60 18.73 36.72
C LEU A 648 -37.21 19.49 37.90
N ASN A 649 -37.33 20.81 37.77
CA ASN A 649 -38.08 21.63 38.71
C ASN A 649 -39.58 21.57 38.40
N VAL A 650 -40.25 20.60 39.03
CA VAL A 650 -41.69 20.32 38.85
C VAL A 650 -42.55 21.56 39.12
N GLU A 651 -42.23 22.35 40.14
CA GLU A 651 -43.00 23.54 40.51
C GLU A 651 -42.90 24.65 39.44
N ALA A 652 -41.73 24.77 38.79
CA ALA A 652 -41.54 25.72 37.69
C ALA A 652 -42.27 25.27 36.42
N ILE A 653 -42.28 23.97 36.12
CA ILE A 653 -42.96 23.39 34.94
C ILE A 653 -44.48 23.55 35.06
N ILE A 654 -45.05 23.26 36.23
CA ILE A 654 -46.50 23.40 36.46
C ILE A 654 -46.91 24.87 36.38
N ARG A 655 -46.18 25.77 37.03
CA ARG A 655 -46.47 27.23 36.98
C ARG A 655 -46.30 27.81 35.57
N GLY A 656 -45.29 27.34 34.84
CA GLY A 656 -45.05 27.74 33.45
C GLY A 656 -46.18 27.32 32.53
N GLY A 657 -46.66 26.08 32.65
CA GLY A 657 -47.77 25.57 31.86
C GLY A 657 -49.10 26.26 32.16
N ILE A 658 -49.43 26.49 33.44
CA ILE A 658 -50.65 27.22 33.84
C ILE A 658 -50.66 28.65 33.25
N LYS A 659 -49.50 29.31 33.19
CA LYS A 659 -49.36 30.64 32.59
C LYS A 659 -49.47 30.62 31.06
N ARG A 660 -49.02 29.53 30.41
CA ARG A 660 -48.96 29.39 28.95
C ARG A 660 -50.26 28.85 28.34
N PHE A 661 -51.03 28.08 29.11
CA PHE A 661 -52.25 27.40 28.68
C PHE A 661 -53.44 27.81 29.57
N THR A 662 -53.67 29.12 29.68
CA THR A 662 -54.72 29.74 30.54
C THR A 662 -56.13 29.25 30.25
N ASP A 663 -56.37 28.76 29.03
CA ASP A 663 -57.70 28.42 28.52
C ASP A 663 -58.12 26.98 28.91
N MET A 664 -57.19 26.21 29.50
CA MET A 664 -57.37 24.80 29.87
C MET A 664 -57.30 24.56 31.39
N VAL A 665 -57.27 25.64 32.20
CA VAL A 665 -57.11 25.59 33.68
C VAL A 665 -58.26 24.86 34.38
N GLY A 666 -59.40 24.65 33.71
CA GLY A 666 -60.56 23.93 34.25
C GLY A 666 -60.43 22.39 34.31
N GLN A 667 -59.32 21.81 33.86
CA GLN A 667 -59.08 20.35 33.88
C GLN A 667 -57.85 19.91 34.70
N LEU A 668 -57.20 20.84 35.41
CA LEU A 668 -56.01 20.58 36.25
C LEU A 668 -56.36 20.26 37.70
#